data_AF-A0A9D5NUE4-F1
#
_entry.id   AF-A0A9D5NUE4-F1
#
_cell.length_a   1.000
_cell.length_b   1.000
_cell.length_c   1.000
_cell.angle_alpha   90.00
_cell.angle_beta   90.00
_cell.angle_gamma   90.00
#
_symmetry.space_group_name_H-M   'P 1'
#
loop_
_entity.id
_entity.type
_entity.pdbx_description
1 polymer ?
#
loop_
_entity_poly.entity_id
_entity_poly.type
_entity_poly.pdbx_seq_one_letter_code
_entity_poly.pdbx_strand_id
1 'polypeptide(L)'
;MRVTLLNISRKTETASRMELQQVAQIIKEGPQVEMVRHIRDVYHLMSPQRTDDGRVLTHFEGGIKLPRLCFAAEYENRDQKRRMLKYNGLVVLEINGLSTYEQAMAIRNKARRMPQTLLCFLGGSGKSVKIVCRGELYQDQGGGLPKDEADIQLFHHHLYETARQAYQAQFGLDIAFLEPRLDRTVYLSSDPEVWYNPEAMPFYADTRKVEDGEQIAISDESDYLMPGRTLERSYQMNWLFISESVTGHYFDLPDDDRLMKWLMEIASRCLAEGIPLAQAQGYTLLHPALNTDEMLVKKVFSDVYAVTLQEDYMKKHKVKPLKSIPEDTIQAMKTEIFLNENFDMRKNLLTGVAEYREKFSEDQTFKPLSEEVRNTMTLRATELGLKSWDRDVNRFIDSTRIEQFDPVNTWLDKLPAWDGHDYIADLAARVPTAQPHWEKYLRMWLVGMVAQWRESDKQLTGNALIPLLIGRQGCGKTRFCKILLPPELRDYYNDKINFKNEFDLNIALTSFALVNIDEFDKTTSSQQIVLKYLLSSADVKFRPPYGKTIKQYRRYTSFIGTTNQQKPLVDPTGSRRFACIGVTGNINFNDDLNHLQLFAQALHLFNNGERYWLEDDEIKVLIKENESYQRMNDLVEMIGETFRKPKEGEGKWWALSDISQRLSERYANYDPDTTFVKLGNALNDNQFDFKSRRLSHTTEYRLIEK
;
A
#
# COMPACT_ATOMS: atom_id res chain seq x y z
N MET A 1 17.45 45.37 13.07
CA MET A 1 18.01 45.13 11.71
C MET A 1 16.98 45.61 10.73
N ARG A 2 17.39 46.42 9.74
CA ARG A 2 16.47 47.03 8.78
C ARG A 2 16.47 46.24 7.48
N VAL A 3 15.30 46.14 6.86
CA VAL A 3 15.10 45.56 5.53
C VAL A 3 14.47 46.58 4.61
N THR A 4 14.53 46.35 3.31
CA THR A 4 13.99 47.27 2.32
C THR A 4 12.53 46.95 2.04
N LEU A 5 11.65 47.93 2.23
CA LEU A 5 10.27 47.92 1.79
C LEU A 5 10.14 48.76 0.51
N LEU A 6 9.71 48.12 -0.56
CA LEU A 6 9.43 48.71 -1.86
C LEU A 6 7.93 48.98 -2.00
N ASN A 7 7.55 50.26 -2.07
CA ASN A 7 6.18 50.71 -2.25
C ASN A 7 5.95 51.17 -3.70
N ILE A 8 4.80 50.80 -4.27
CA ILE A 8 4.40 51.19 -5.62
C ILE A 8 3.49 52.43 -5.53
N SER A 9 3.93 53.57 -6.05
CA SER A 9 3.14 54.80 -6.14
C SER A 9 3.20 55.38 -7.56
N ARG A 10 2.03 55.58 -8.19
CA ARG A 10 1.87 56.24 -9.52
C ARG A 10 2.90 55.80 -10.58
N LYS A 11 3.13 54.48 -10.69
CA LYS A 11 4.09 53.80 -11.60
C LYS A 11 5.59 53.93 -11.25
N THR A 12 5.93 54.56 -10.12
CA THR A 12 7.29 54.63 -9.59
C THR A 12 7.43 53.78 -8.32
N GLU A 13 8.50 53.00 -8.24
CA GLU A 13 8.80 52.17 -7.06
C GLU A 13 9.74 52.92 -6.11
N THR A 14 9.29 53.11 -4.87
CA THR A 14 10.01 53.85 -3.83
C THR A 14 10.56 52.89 -2.78
N ALA A 15 11.87 52.98 -2.51
CA ALA A 15 12.52 52.18 -1.47
C ALA A 15 12.51 52.92 -0.13
N SER A 16 12.05 52.24 0.91
CA SER A 16 12.05 52.69 2.31
C SER A 16 12.68 51.61 3.18
N ARG A 17 13.25 52.00 4.33
CA ARG A 17 13.90 51.07 5.28
C ARG A 17 13.01 50.87 6.49
N MET A 18 12.85 49.62 6.92
CA MET A 18 11.95 49.26 8.01
C MET A 18 12.59 48.22 8.93
N GLU A 19 12.40 48.33 10.25
CA GLU A 19 12.92 47.33 11.19
C GLU A 19 12.18 46.00 11.03
N LEU A 20 12.91 44.88 11.14
CA LEU A 20 12.35 43.55 10.96
C LEU A 20 11.19 43.22 11.92
N GLN A 21 11.26 43.73 13.17
CA GLN A 21 10.17 43.62 14.13
C GLN A 21 8.90 44.37 13.68
N GLN A 22 9.07 45.53 13.04
CA GLN A 22 7.94 46.27 12.45
C GLN A 22 7.35 45.52 11.26
N VAL A 23 8.20 44.90 10.43
CA VAL A 23 7.74 44.03 9.32
C VAL A 23 6.88 42.89 9.85
N ALA A 24 7.32 42.19 10.90
CA ALA A 24 6.54 41.12 11.53
C ALA A 24 5.18 41.63 12.05
N GLN A 25 5.16 42.79 12.71
CA GLN A 25 3.91 43.39 13.20
C GLN A 25 2.96 43.78 12.05
N ILE A 26 3.49 44.32 10.95
CA ILE A 26 2.69 44.66 9.76
C ILE A 26 2.16 43.41 9.07
N ILE A 27 2.93 42.31 8.99
CA ILE A 27 2.43 41.05 8.45
C ILE A 27 1.29 40.51 9.33
N LYS A 28 1.39 40.68 10.65
CA LYS A 28 0.39 40.21 11.60
C LYS A 28 -0.95 40.93 11.44
N GLU A 29 -0.94 42.26 11.49
CA GLU A 29 -2.15 43.09 11.66
C GLU A 29 -2.10 44.40 10.83
N GLY A 30 -1.34 44.42 9.73
CA GLY A 30 -1.15 45.61 8.92
C GLY A 30 -2.34 46.00 8.03
N PRO A 31 -2.31 47.21 7.43
CA PRO A 31 -3.41 47.75 6.62
C PRO A 31 -3.64 46.96 5.30
N GLN A 32 -2.72 46.09 4.90
CA GLN A 32 -2.80 45.27 3.69
C GLN A 32 -3.67 44.00 3.83
N VAL A 33 -4.22 43.71 5.02
CA VAL A 33 -5.00 42.48 5.30
C VAL A 33 -6.14 42.27 4.29
N GLU A 34 -6.97 43.28 4.06
CA GLU A 34 -8.11 43.18 3.14
C GLU A 34 -7.66 42.94 1.70
N MET A 35 -6.58 43.60 1.29
CA MET A 35 -6.01 43.45 -0.04
C MET A 35 -5.40 42.04 -0.26
N VAL A 36 -4.72 41.50 0.75
CA VAL A 36 -4.20 40.13 0.71
C VAL A 36 -5.34 39.12 0.65
N ARG A 37 -6.41 39.33 1.43
CA ARG A 37 -7.61 38.48 1.38
C ARG A 37 -8.22 38.45 -0.03
N HIS A 38 -8.41 39.63 -0.64
CA HIS A 38 -8.91 39.71 -2.00
C HIS A 38 -8.01 38.98 -2.99
N ILE A 39 -6.68 39.16 -2.89
CA ILE A 39 -5.72 38.45 -3.75
C ILE A 39 -5.86 36.94 -3.59
N ARG A 40 -6.01 36.41 -2.37
CA ARG A 40 -6.19 34.96 -2.13
C ARG A 40 -7.46 34.43 -2.80
N ASP A 41 -8.55 35.18 -2.75
CA ASP A 41 -9.84 34.79 -3.34
C ASP A 41 -9.74 34.64 -4.86
N VAL A 42 -8.99 35.50 -5.54
CA VAL A 42 -8.88 35.50 -7.01
C VAL A 42 -7.55 34.93 -7.55
N TYR A 43 -6.61 34.52 -6.69
CA TYR A 43 -5.26 34.10 -7.12
C TYR A 43 -5.28 32.94 -8.13
N HIS A 44 -6.23 32.02 -7.98
CA HIS A 44 -6.41 30.86 -8.87
C HIS A 44 -6.91 31.24 -10.28
N LEU A 45 -7.46 32.44 -10.46
CA LEU A 45 -7.95 32.97 -11.74
C LEU A 45 -6.90 33.80 -12.48
N MET A 46 -5.75 34.08 -11.86
CA MET A 46 -4.78 35.06 -12.38
C MET A 46 -3.68 34.48 -13.29
N SER A 47 -3.57 33.15 -13.40
CA SER A 47 -2.46 32.42 -14.05
C SER A 47 -1.08 33.04 -13.76
N PRO A 48 -0.67 33.07 -12.48
CA PRO A 48 0.51 33.82 -12.05
C PRO A 48 1.84 33.18 -12.53
N GLN A 49 2.68 33.96 -13.21
CA GLN A 49 4.05 33.59 -13.55
C GLN A 49 5.05 34.35 -12.67
N ARG A 50 5.99 33.65 -12.05
CA ARG A 50 7.02 34.28 -11.19
C ARG A 50 8.24 34.66 -12.02
N THR A 51 8.79 35.84 -11.75
CA THR A 51 10.06 36.30 -12.33
C THR A 51 11.21 36.03 -11.37
N ASP A 52 12.44 36.10 -11.88
CA ASP A 52 13.67 35.81 -11.11
C ASP A 52 13.89 36.78 -9.94
N ASP A 53 13.40 38.02 -10.04
CA ASP A 53 13.46 39.03 -8.96
C ASP A 53 12.34 38.87 -7.91
N GLY A 54 11.48 37.86 -8.07
CA GLY A 54 10.39 37.52 -7.16
C GLY A 54 9.07 38.26 -7.42
N ARG A 55 8.92 38.98 -8.54
CA ARG A 55 7.60 39.51 -8.97
C ARG A 55 6.72 38.38 -9.46
N VAL A 56 5.43 38.68 -9.53
CA VAL A 56 4.41 37.81 -10.10
C VAL A 56 3.71 38.59 -11.21
N LEU A 57 3.85 38.10 -12.44
CA LEU A 57 3.14 38.57 -13.62
C LEU A 57 1.79 37.86 -13.71
N THR A 58 0.73 38.60 -14.04
CA THR A 58 -0.64 38.08 -14.14
C THR A 58 -1.33 38.69 -15.36
N HIS A 59 -2.28 37.98 -15.97
CA HIS A 59 -3.09 38.53 -17.07
C HIS A 59 -4.14 39.57 -16.63
N PHE A 60 -4.30 39.78 -15.31
CA PHE A 60 -5.21 40.78 -14.75
C PHE A 60 -4.70 42.22 -14.99
N GLU A 61 -5.57 43.08 -15.53
CA GLU A 61 -5.27 44.51 -15.69
C GLU A 61 -4.92 45.15 -14.33
N GLY A 62 -3.67 45.60 -14.20
CA GLY A 62 -3.17 46.29 -13.01
C GLY A 62 -2.30 45.45 -12.04
N GLY A 63 -2.18 44.13 -12.25
CA GLY A 63 -1.25 43.24 -11.52
C GLY A 63 -1.43 43.20 -9.99
N ILE A 64 -0.48 42.56 -9.29
CA ILE A 64 -0.45 42.54 -7.82
C ILE A 64 0.15 43.86 -7.31
N LYS A 65 -0.66 44.68 -6.66
CA LYS A 65 -0.27 46.01 -6.14
C LYS A 65 0.29 45.99 -4.70
N LEU A 66 0.58 44.81 -4.14
CA LEU A 66 1.13 44.72 -2.78
C LEU A 66 2.56 45.29 -2.72
N PRO A 67 2.95 45.95 -1.63
CA PRO A 67 4.35 46.28 -1.38
C PRO A 67 5.24 45.03 -1.39
N ARG A 68 6.53 45.21 -1.63
CA ARG A 68 7.50 44.12 -1.67
C ARG A 68 8.62 44.33 -0.65
N LEU A 69 9.11 43.24 -0.08
CA LEU A 69 10.19 43.21 0.91
C LEU A 69 11.44 42.60 0.27
N CYS A 70 12.57 43.27 0.42
CA CYS A 70 13.90 42.71 0.18
C CYS A 70 14.62 42.58 1.53
N PHE A 71 14.90 41.33 1.93
CA PHE A 71 15.53 41.00 3.20
C PHE A 71 17.05 41.03 3.13
N ALA A 72 17.62 40.63 1.99
CA ALA A 72 19.05 40.44 1.81
C ALA A 72 19.86 41.73 2.00
N ALA A 73 19.31 42.89 1.64
CA ALA A 73 20.02 44.16 1.76
C ALA A 73 19.12 45.38 1.99
N GLU A 74 19.71 46.43 2.54
CA GLU A 74 19.16 47.78 2.64
C GLU A 74 19.46 48.56 1.35
N TYR A 75 18.42 49.04 0.67
CA TYR A 75 18.54 49.85 -0.55
C TYR A 75 17.98 51.27 -0.34
N GLU A 76 18.53 52.21 -1.09
CA GLU A 76 18.03 53.57 -1.22
C GLU A 76 17.89 53.96 -2.69
N ASN A 77 16.89 54.78 -3.01
CA ASN A 77 16.72 55.35 -4.34
C ASN A 77 17.55 56.63 -4.45
N ARG A 78 18.54 56.63 -5.35
CA ARG A 78 19.33 57.82 -5.70
C ARG A 78 19.42 57.92 -7.23
N ASP A 79 19.12 59.09 -7.79
CA ASP A 79 19.16 59.34 -9.25
C ASP A 79 18.35 58.31 -10.07
N GLN A 80 17.15 57.96 -9.61
CA GLN A 80 16.26 56.94 -10.21
C GLN A 80 16.84 55.50 -10.28
N LYS A 81 17.97 55.23 -9.60
CA LYS A 81 18.57 53.88 -9.47
C LYS A 81 18.57 53.43 -8.01
N ARG A 82 18.45 52.11 -7.79
CA ARG A 82 18.58 51.50 -6.47
C ARG A 82 20.05 51.27 -6.16
N ARG A 83 20.52 51.80 -5.04
CA ARG A 83 21.88 51.57 -4.54
C ARG A 83 21.83 50.79 -3.24
N MET A 84 22.61 49.71 -3.15
CA MET A 84 22.77 48.95 -1.92
C MET A 84 23.58 49.79 -0.91
N LEU A 85 23.02 49.96 0.30
CA LEU A 85 23.68 50.61 1.42
C LEU A 85 24.40 49.59 2.31
N LYS A 86 23.75 48.45 2.56
CA LYS A 86 24.22 47.46 3.51
C LYS A 86 23.67 46.07 3.18
N TYR A 87 24.52 45.06 3.26
CA TYR A 87 24.12 43.64 3.23
C TYR A 87 23.71 43.17 4.63
N ASN A 88 22.60 42.43 4.71
CA ASN A 88 22.00 42.00 5.98
C ASN A 88 22.32 40.55 6.37
N GLY A 89 22.84 39.72 5.45
CA GLY A 89 23.05 38.29 5.73
C GLY A 89 21.76 37.49 5.87
N LEU A 90 20.66 37.95 5.29
CA LEU A 90 19.36 37.28 5.36
C LEU A 90 19.01 36.61 4.04
N VAL A 91 18.66 35.32 4.08
CA VAL A 91 18.13 34.55 2.94
C VAL A 91 16.66 34.25 3.15
N VAL A 92 15.91 34.17 2.05
CA VAL A 92 14.47 33.85 2.08
C VAL A 92 14.22 32.59 1.27
N LEU A 93 13.84 31.51 1.96
CA LEU A 93 13.35 30.30 1.32
C LEU A 93 11.86 30.46 1.00
N GLU A 94 11.47 30.08 -0.21
CA GLU A 94 10.09 30.13 -0.67
C GLU A 94 9.57 28.74 -1.01
N ILE A 95 8.61 28.24 -0.24
CA ILE A 95 7.89 27.01 -0.58
C ILE A 95 6.62 27.45 -1.31
N ASN A 96 6.58 27.27 -2.63
CA ASN A 96 5.52 27.72 -3.51
C ASN A 96 4.68 26.52 -4.01
N GLY A 97 3.49 26.80 -4.58
CA GLY A 97 2.68 25.78 -5.25
C GLY A 97 1.99 24.76 -4.33
N LEU A 98 1.78 25.10 -3.06
CA LEU A 98 1.08 24.21 -2.12
C LEU A 98 -0.38 24.04 -2.53
N SER A 99 -0.95 22.86 -2.35
CA SER A 99 -2.29 22.54 -2.84
C SER A 99 -3.37 23.29 -2.07
N THR A 100 -3.23 23.42 -0.76
CA THR A 100 -4.21 24.03 0.14
C THR A 100 -3.61 25.03 1.13
N TYR A 101 -4.48 25.85 1.73
CA TYR A 101 -4.11 26.81 2.76
C TYR A 101 -3.65 26.08 4.05
N GLU A 102 -4.31 24.98 4.40
CA GLU A 102 -3.97 24.14 5.56
C GLU A 102 -2.57 23.53 5.41
N GLN A 103 -2.19 23.12 4.19
CA GLN A 103 -0.85 22.61 3.92
C GLN A 103 0.21 23.69 4.14
N ALA A 104 -0.07 24.92 3.71
CA ALA A 104 0.81 26.06 3.94
C ALA A 104 0.93 26.39 5.44
N MET A 105 -0.16 26.34 6.20
CA MET A 105 -0.13 26.49 7.66
C MET A 105 0.70 25.39 8.34
N ALA A 106 0.55 24.13 7.91
CA ALA A 106 1.31 23.01 8.46
C ALA A 106 2.82 23.19 8.25
N ILE A 107 3.23 23.62 7.05
CA ILE A 107 4.64 23.89 6.73
C ILE A 107 5.17 25.10 7.51
N ARG A 108 4.40 26.19 7.61
CA ARG A 108 4.77 27.34 8.45
C ARG A 108 4.93 26.94 9.92
N ASN A 109 4.05 26.08 10.44
CA ASN A 109 4.17 25.54 11.80
C ASN A 109 5.40 24.66 12.00
N LYS A 110 5.79 23.87 10.99
CA LYS A 110 7.07 23.14 11.02
C LYS A 110 8.26 24.10 11.01
N ALA A 111 8.24 25.12 10.15
CA ALA A 111 9.29 26.14 10.09
C ALA A 111 9.48 26.85 11.42
N ARG A 112 8.40 27.25 12.09
CA ARG A 112 8.45 27.87 13.43
C ARG A 112 9.23 27.07 14.47
N ARG A 113 9.33 25.74 14.33
CA ARG A 113 10.04 24.86 15.28
C ARG A 113 11.55 24.78 15.01
N MET A 114 12.00 25.21 13.84
CA MET A 114 13.44 25.24 13.52
C MET A 114 14.11 26.37 14.31
N PRO A 115 15.18 26.09 15.07
CA PRO A 115 15.87 27.11 15.85
C PRO A 115 16.51 28.20 14.97
N GLN A 116 16.77 27.90 13.69
CA GLN A 116 17.32 28.84 12.72
C GLN A 116 16.27 29.74 12.03
N THR A 117 14.97 29.52 12.29
CA THR A 117 13.91 30.36 11.71
C THR A 117 13.88 31.72 12.39
N LEU A 118 14.30 32.77 11.67
CA LEU A 118 14.22 34.15 12.13
C LEU A 118 12.81 34.73 11.96
N LEU A 119 12.19 34.51 10.80
CA LEU A 119 10.83 34.96 10.49
C LEU A 119 10.17 33.93 9.55
N CYS A 120 8.94 33.51 9.82
CA CYS A 120 8.17 32.74 8.84
C CYS A 120 6.69 33.12 8.79
N PHE A 121 6.14 33.18 7.59
CA PHE A 121 4.77 33.59 7.33
C PHE A 121 4.21 33.01 6.02
N LEU A 122 2.88 32.99 5.91
CA LEU A 122 2.18 32.63 4.67
C LEU A 122 2.33 33.73 3.61
N GLY A 123 2.67 33.34 2.38
CA GLY A 123 2.75 34.25 1.25
C GLY A 123 1.39 34.80 0.81
N GLY A 124 1.43 35.80 -0.07
CA GLY A 124 0.21 36.52 -0.52
C GLY A 124 -0.85 35.62 -1.15
N SER A 125 -0.46 34.50 -1.76
CA SER A 125 -1.39 33.52 -2.34
C SER A 125 -2.13 32.65 -1.32
N GLY A 126 -1.69 32.61 -0.06
CA GLY A 126 -2.18 31.64 0.94
C GLY A 126 -1.72 30.20 0.70
N LYS A 127 -1.09 29.92 -0.45
CA LYS A 127 -0.57 28.61 -0.88
C LYS A 127 0.95 28.61 -1.02
N SER A 128 1.62 29.44 -0.22
CA SER A 128 3.08 29.49 -0.16
C SER A 128 3.55 29.89 1.24
N VAL A 129 4.77 29.50 1.59
CA VAL A 129 5.42 29.85 2.86
C VAL A 129 6.73 30.57 2.57
N LYS A 130 6.99 31.64 3.32
CA LYS A 130 8.26 32.38 3.31
C LYS A 130 8.98 32.13 4.62
N ILE A 131 10.23 31.68 4.55
CA ILE A 131 11.07 31.39 5.71
C ILE A 131 12.34 32.21 5.57
N VAL A 132 12.59 33.10 6.52
CA VAL A 132 13.76 33.97 6.56
C VAL A 132 14.74 33.41 7.58
N CYS A 133 15.99 33.26 7.16
CA CYS A 133 17.09 32.80 8.01
C CYS A 133 18.23 33.82 7.97
N ARG A 134 18.99 33.91 9.06
CA ARG A 134 20.24 34.70 9.10
C ARG A 134 21.45 33.79 8.96
N GLY A 135 22.51 34.32 8.39
CA GLY A 135 23.79 33.60 8.27
C GLY A 135 24.96 34.39 8.83
N GLU A 136 26.02 33.65 9.16
CA GLU A 136 27.32 34.16 9.57
C GLU A 136 28.44 33.36 8.91
N LEU A 137 29.60 33.99 8.72
CA LEU A 137 30.82 33.32 8.32
C LEU A 137 31.28 32.35 9.40
N TYR A 138 31.92 31.26 8.99
CA TYR A 138 32.61 30.38 9.93
C TYR A 138 33.69 31.15 10.72
N GLN A 139 33.98 30.70 11.93
CA GLN A 139 34.93 31.38 12.82
C GLN A 139 36.36 31.44 12.26
N ASP A 140 36.75 30.45 11.46
CA ASP A 140 38.03 30.42 10.74
C ASP A 140 38.15 31.51 9.66
N GLN A 141 37.03 32.11 9.25
CA GLN A 141 36.96 33.23 8.29
C GLN A 141 36.66 34.58 8.97
N GLY A 142 36.88 34.68 10.28
CA GLY A 142 36.76 35.92 11.05
C GLY A 142 35.38 36.18 11.67
N GLY A 143 34.38 35.33 11.37
CA GLY A 143 33.02 35.46 11.89
C GLY A 143 32.27 36.71 11.39
N GLY A 144 30.94 36.71 11.53
CA GLY A 144 30.09 37.83 11.09
C GLY A 144 29.73 37.79 9.60
N LEU A 145 29.72 38.93 8.90
CA LEU A 145 29.31 39.02 7.49
C LEU A 145 30.48 39.45 6.59
N PRO A 146 30.55 38.95 5.34
CA PRO A 146 31.54 39.40 4.36
C PRO A 146 31.34 40.88 4.02
N LYS A 147 32.43 41.56 3.66
CA LYS A 147 32.45 42.99 3.33
C LYS A 147 32.64 43.25 1.83
N ASP A 148 33.39 42.39 1.16
CA ASP A 148 33.71 42.54 -0.25
C ASP A 148 32.55 42.03 -1.12
N GLU A 149 32.28 42.70 -2.23
CA GLU A 149 31.10 42.44 -3.06
C GLU A 149 31.08 41.01 -3.66
N ALA A 150 32.24 40.51 -4.09
CA ALA A 150 32.39 39.15 -4.60
C ALA A 150 32.12 38.10 -3.51
N ASP A 151 32.66 38.33 -2.31
CA ASP A 151 32.48 37.46 -1.15
C ASP A 151 31.03 37.49 -0.66
N ILE A 152 30.36 38.65 -0.71
CA ILE A 152 28.93 38.77 -0.38
C ILE A 152 28.09 37.89 -1.30
N GLN A 153 28.34 37.91 -2.62
CA GLN A 153 27.58 37.11 -3.57
C GLN A 153 27.77 35.61 -3.32
N LEU A 154 29.02 35.18 -3.15
CA LEU A 154 29.35 33.78 -2.93
C LEU A 154 28.81 33.26 -1.59
N PHE A 155 29.02 34.04 -0.51
CA PHE A 155 28.45 33.73 0.80
C PHE A 155 26.93 33.68 0.77
N HIS A 156 26.26 34.62 0.09
CA HIS A 156 24.81 34.63 0.01
C HIS A 156 24.26 33.40 -0.72
N HIS A 157 24.98 32.94 -1.75
CA HIS A 157 24.67 31.69 -2.44
C HIS A 157 24.81 30.47 -1.52
N HIS A 158 25.98 30.28 -0.90
CA HIS A 158 26.22 29.15 0.00
C HIS A 158 25.27 29.16 1.21
N LEU A 159 24.96 30.34 1.74
CA LEU A 159 24.01 30.49 2.84
C LEU A 159 22.60 30.06 2.42
N TYR A 160 22.17 30.42 1.22
CA TYR A 160 20.88 29.99 0.68
C TYR A 160 20.82 28.48 0.51
N GLU A 161 21.86 27.88 -0.09
CA GLU A 161 21.93 26.42 -0.26
C GLU A 161 21.94 25.67 1.06
N THR A 162 22.78 26.10 2.01
CA THR A 162 22.88 25.51 3.35
C THR A 162 21.53 25.55 4.06
N ALA A 163 20.85 26.70 4.04
CA ALA A 163 19.52 26.82 4.59
C ALA A 163 18.54 25.91 3.84
N ARG A 164 18.50 25.96 2.51
CA ARG A 164 17.60 25.14 1.68
C ARG A 164 17.72 23.66 2.02
N GLN A 165 18.94 23.12 2.02
CA GLN A 165 19.23 21.72 2.33
C GLN A 165 18.77 21.33 3.75
N ALA A 166 19.03 22.18 4.75
CA ALA A 166 18.61 21.92 6.12
C ALA A 166 17.08 21.83 6.26
N TYR A 167 16.33 22.74 5.63
CA TYR A 167 14.86 22.68 5.65
C TYR A 167 14.31 21.54 4.79
N GLN A 168 14.93 21.21 3.65
CA GLN A 168 14.55 20.06 2.83
C GLN A 168 14.65 18.75 3.63
N ALA A 169 15.80 18.54 4.29
CA ALA A 169 16.04 17.36 5.12
C ALA A 169 15.02 17.26 6.27
N GLN A 170 14.72 18.37 6.94
CA GLN A 170 13.79 18.37 8.06
C GLN A 170 12.32 18.17 7.63
N PHE A 171 11.94 18.70 6.46
CA PHE A 171 10.54 18.67 6.03
C PHE A 171 10.18 17.44 5.22
N GLY A 172 11.17 16.75 4.64
CA GLY A 172 10.94 15.67 3.67
C GLY A 172 10.28 16.18 2.39
N LEU A 173 10.60 17.41 1.99
CA LEU A 173 10.03 18.09 0.83
C LEU A 173 11.16 18.58 -0.07
N ASP A 174 10.93 18.55 -1.38
CA ASP A 174 11.81 19.22 -2.32
C ASP A 174 11.51 20.73 -2.35
N ILE A 175 12.47 21.54 -1.91
CA ILE A 175 12.34 23.00 -1.92
C ILE A 175 13.06 23.49 -3.18
N ALA A 176 12.30 24.07 -4.11
CA ALA A 176 12.83 24.59 -5.36
C ALA A 176 14.05 25.50 -5.13
N PHE A 177 15.11 25.26 -5.88
CA PHE A 177 16.24 26.18 -5.92
C PHE A 177 15.80 27.47 -6.61
N LEU A 178 15.96 28.59 -5.93
CA LEU A 178 15.68 29.91 -6.47
C LEU A 178 16.98 30.67 -6.40
N GLU A 179 17.40 31.26 -7.52
CA GLU A 179 18.66 32.01 -7.57
C GLU A 179 18.69 33.04 -6.42
N PRO A 180 19.67 32.92 -5.50
CA PRO A 180 19.75 33.76 -4.32
C PRO A 180 20.32 35.12 -4.72
N ARG A 181 19.47 35.99 -5.25
CA ARG A 181 19.85 37.35 -5.65
C ARG A 181 19.71 38.31 -4.47
N LEU A 182 20.67 39.22 -4.33
CA LEU A 182 20.63 40.27 -3.29
C LEU A 182 19.45 41.24 -3.44
N ASP A 183 18.92 41.38 -4.66
CA ASP A 183 17.78 42.22 -4.99
C ASP A 183 16.45 41.46 -5.01
N ARG A 184 16.45 40.15 -4.68
CA ARG A 184 15.24 39.33 -4.67
C ARG A 184 14.24 39.86 -3.66
N THR A 185 12.98 39.89 -4.07
CA THR A 185 11.88 40.44 -3.26
C THR A 185 10.75 39.44 -3.06
N VAL A 186 10.00 39.59 -1.97
CA VAL A 186 8.74 38.87 -1.73
C VAL A 186 7.63 39.86 -1.41
N TYR A 187 6.39 39.56 -1.80
CA TYR A 187 5.27 40.43 -1.47
C TYR A 187 5.01 40.49 0.05
N LEU A 188 4.76 41.70 0.55
CA LEU A 188 4.30 41.94 1.91
C LEU A 188 2.90 41.33 2.06
N SER A 189 2.85 40.19 2.74
CA SER A 189 1.63 39.40 2.94
C SER A 189 0.92 39.79 4.24
N SER A 190 -0.12 39.02 4.59
CA SER A 190 -0.81 39.07 5.87
C SER A 190 -0.95 37.65 6.44
N ASP A 191 -0.48 37.46 7.66
CA ASP A 191 -0.52 36.21 8.41
C ASP A 191 -0.64 36.52 9.91
N PRO A 192 -1.84 36.36 10.53
CA PRO A 192 -2.07 36.61 11.95
C PRO A 192 -1.19 35.77 12.89
N GLU A 193 -0.67 34.65 12.39
CA GLU A 193 0.16 33.70 13.12
C GLU A 193 1.62 33.72 12.63
N VAL A 194 2.07 34.83 12.02
CA VAL A 194 3.47 35.07 11.70
C VAL A 194 4.36 34.81 12.91
N TRP A 195 5.46 34.10 12.68
CA TRP A 195 6.43 33.81 13.70
C TRP A 195 7.69 34.65 13.48
N TYR A 196 8.15 35.33 14.54
CA TYR A 196 9.38 36.11 14.55
C TYR A 196 10.19 35.74 15.80
N ASN A 197 11.44 35.34 15.61
CA ASN A 197 12.38 34.98 16.68
C ASN A 197 13.68 35.78 16.53
N PRO A 198 13.87 36.89 17.28
CA PRO A 198 15.10 37.68 17.19
C PRO A 198 16.38 36.92 17.61
N GLU A 199 16.23 35.83 18.39
CA GLU A 199 17.32 35.00 18.89
C GLU A 199 17.58 33.75 18.01
N ALA A 200 17.07 33.71 16.78
CA ALA A 200 17.21 32.54 15.89
C ALA A 200 18.69 32.19 15.64
N MET A 201 19.07 30.92 15.71
CA MET A 201 20.46 30.51 15.46
C MET A 201 20.87 30.80 14.00
N PRO A 202 22.06 31.38 13.73
CA PRO A 202 22.50 31.58 12.36
C PRO A 202 22.86 30.25 11.68
N PHE A 203 22.75 30.20 10.35
CA PHE A 203 23.47 29.22 9.55
C PHE A 203 24.90 29.70 9.30
N TYR A 204 25.84 28.77 9.18
CA TYR A 204 27.21 29.09 8.85
C TYR A 204 27.51 28.75 7.39
N ALA A 205 28.11 29.69 6.66
CA ALA A 205 28.50 29.52 5.27
C ALA A 205 29.86 30.18 5.03
N ASP A 206 30.58 29.76 3.99
CA ASP A 206 31.89 30.30 3.66
C ASP A 206 31.91 31.12 2.37
N THR A 207 33.04 31.78 2.10
CA THR A 207 33.34 32.47 0.84
C THR A 207 34.36 31.71 0.00
N ARG A 208 34.56 30.40 0.24
CA ARG A 208 35.52 29.62 -0.53
C ARG A 208 34.90 29.29 -1.87
N LYS A 209 35.56 29.61 -2.98
CA LYS A 209 35.16 29.05 -4.27
C LYS A 209 35.35 27.55 -4.18
N VAL A 210 34.25 26.82 -4.06
CA VAL A 210 34.25 25.42 -4.44
C VAL A 210 34.57 25.42 -5.93
N GLU A 211 35.53 24.60 -6.36
CA GLU A 211 35.64 24.26 -7.79
C GLU A 211 34.39 23.43 -8.10
N ASP A 212 33.27 24.12 -8.25
CA ASP A 212 32.04 23.53 -8.72
C ASP A 212 32.31 23.07 -10.14
N GLY A 213 32.36 21.75 -10.33
CA GLY A 213 32.06 21.19 -11.64
C GLY A 213 30.73 21.81 -12.08
N GLU A 214 30.69 22.33 -13.31
CA GLU A 214 29.56 23.11 -13.83
C GLU A 214 28.23 22.56 -13.32
N GLN A 215 27.54 23.33 -12.47
CA GLN A 215 26.13 23.10 -12.21
C GLN A 215 25.40 23.31 -13.54
N ILE A 216 25.03 22.21 -14.16
CA ILE A 216 24.12 22.21 -15.30
C ILE A 216 22.82 22.82 -14.80
N ALA A 217 22.46 23.98 -15.36
CA ALA A 217 21.11 24.48 -15.28
C ALA A 217 20.19 23.38 -15.83
N ILE A 218 19.43 22.71 -14.95
CA ILE A 218 18.33 21.87 -15.40
C ILE A 218 17.34 22.85 -16.01
N SER A 219 17.31 22.89 -17.34
CA SER A 219 16.25 23.56 -18.05
C SER A 219 14.94 22.93 -17.62
N ASP A 220 14.02 23.74 -17.10
CA ASP A 220 12.59 23.42 -17.04
C ASP A 220 12.04 23.38 -18.47
N GLU A 221 12.53 22.44 -19.27
CA GLU A 221 11.94 21.93 -20.49
C GLU A 221 12.43 20.48 -20.57
N SER A 222 11.48 19.55 -20.57
CA SER A 222 11.69 18.12 -20.45
C SER A 222 12.47 17.52 -21.63
N ASP A 223 13.80 17.65 -21.62
CA ASP A 223 14.68 16.90 -22.51
C ASP A 223 15.04 15.57 -21.85
N TYR A 224 14.03 14.72 -21.78
CA TYR A 224 14.20 13.31 -21.47
C TYR A 224 14.91 12.63 -22.65
N LEU A 225 16.21 12.42 -22.53
CA LEU A 225 16.96 11.53 -23.42
C LEU A 225 16.28 10.15 -23.50
N MET A 226 15.78 9.66 -22.36
CA MET A 226 14.96 8.45 -22.24
C MET A 226 13.62 8.80 -21.62
N PRO A 227 12.50 8.32 -22.19
CA PRO A 227 11.18 8.47 -21.57
C PRO A 227 11.23 8.04 -20.09
N GLY A 228 10.60 8.82 -19.20
CA GLY A 228 10.38 8.47 -17.79
C GLY A 228 11.62 8.41 -16.89
N ARG A 229 12.78 8.88 -17.35
CA ARG A 229 14.03 8.89 -16.55
C ARG A 229 14.70 10.24 -16.63
N THR A 230 15.23 10.71 -15.51
CA THR A 230 16.01 11.96 -15.49
C THR A 230 17.18 11.90 -16.47
N LEU A 231 17.63 13.07 -16.92
CA LEU A 231 18.78 13.22 -17.81
C LEU A 231 20.03 12.51 -17.24
N GLU A 232 20.29 12.71 -15.95
CA GLU A 232 21.39 12.08 -15.22
C GLU A 232 21.33 10.55 -15.24
N ARG A 233 20.15 9.98 -14.96
CA ARG A 233 19.93 8.54 -14.97
C ARG A 233 20.00 7.95 -16.38
N SER A 234 19.69 8.74 -17.40
CA SER A 234 19.88 8.38 -18.80
C SER A 234 21.37 8.28 -19.15
N TYR A 235 22.17 9.27 -18.76
CA TYR A 235 23.62 9.24 -18.94
C TYR A 235 24.29 8.07 -18.24
N GLN A 236 23.88 7.78 -17.00
CA GLN A 236 24.41 6.63 -16.24
C GLN A 236 24.15 5.31 -16.96
N MET A 237 22.94 5.13 -17.49
CA MET A 237 22.56 3.91 -18.20
C MET A 237 23.28 3.78 -19.54
N ASN A 238 23.39 4.86 -20.32
CA ASN A 238 24.17 4.87 -21.55
C ASN A 238 25.62 4.50 -21.27
N TRP A 239 26.21 5.09 -20.24
CA TRP A 239 27.58 4.79 -19.83
C TRP A 239 27.74 3.30 -19.46
N LEU A 240 26.80 2.71 -18.72
CA LEU A 240 26.82 1.29 -18.37
C LEU A 240 26.80 0.38 -19.60
N PHE A 241 25.91 0.64 -20.57
CA PHE A 241 25.87 -0.13 -21.82
C PHE A 241 27.14 0.05 -22.66
N ILE A 242 27.68 1.28 -22.74
CA ILE A 242 28.94 1.56 -23.43
C ILE A 242 30.07 0.77 -22.77
N SER A 243 30.22 0.90 -21.45
CA SER A 243 31.24 0.21 -20.67
C SER A 243 31.14 -1.29 -20.88
N GLU A 244 29.96 -1.88 -20.68
CA GLU A 244 29.73 -3.32 -20.86
C GLU A 244 30.03 -3.79 -22.29
N SER A 245 29.67 -3.00 -23.30
CA SER A 245 29.96 -3.32 -24.70
C SER A 245 31.46 -3.27 -25.04
N VAL A 246 32.23 -2.40 -24.38
CA VAL A 246 33.68 -2.26 -24.57
C VAL A 246 34.44 -3.31 -23.75
N THR A 247 33.92 -3.65 -22.57
CA THR A 247 34.55 -4.60 -21.63
C THR A 247 34.02 -6.04 -21.75
N GLY A 248 33.05 -6.28 -22.63
CA GLY A 248 32.16 -7.46 -22.62
C GLY A 248 32.80 -8.84 -22.83
N HIS A 249 34.10 -8.94 -23.12
CA HIS A 249 34.82 -10.21 -23.20
C HIS A 249 36.07 -10.16 -22.31
N TYR A 250 35.93 -10.61 -21.06
CA TYR A 250 36.93 -10.49 -19.99
C TYR A 250 38.14 -11.46 -20.05
N PHE A 251 38.31 -12.20 -21.14
CA PHE A 251 39.44 -13.12 -21.41
C PHE A 251 39.60 -13.09 -22.94
N ASP A 252 40.70 -12.72 -23.60
CA ASP A 252 42.13 -12.91 -23.38
C ASP A 252 42.90 -11.69 -23.91
N LEU A 253 44.08 -11.38 -23.34
CA LEU A 253 45.23 -10.64 -23.91
C LEU A 253 46.04 -9.98 -22.76
N PRO A 254 47.37 -10.17 -22.69
CA PRO A 254 48.24 -9.39 -21.85
C PRO A 254 48.63 -8.08 -22.57
N ASP A 255 48.54 -6.93 -21.89
CA ASP A 255 49.32 -5.72 -22.24
C ASP A 255 49.10 -4.59 -21.22
N ASP A 256 50.17 -3.86 -20.93
CA ASP A 256 50.19 -2.66 -20.08
C ASP A 256 49.36 -1.48 -20.67
N ASP A 257 48.97 -1.57 -21.95
CA ASP A 257 48.20 -0.54 -22.69
C ASP A 257 46.69 -0.81 -22.78
N ARG A 258 46.18 -1.91 -22.20
CA ARG A 258 44.77 -2.33 -22.32
C ARG A 258 43.80 -1.30 -21.74
N LEU A 259 44.14 -0.75 -20.58
CA LEU A 259 43.34 0.25 -19.89
C LEU A 259 43.22 1.53 -20.74
N MET A 260 44.33 2.00 -21.31
CA MET A 260 44.33 3.20 -22.15
C MET A 260 43.41 3.02 -23.37
N LYS A 261 43.45 1.85 -24.02
CA LYS A 261 42.56 1.53 -25.15
C LYS A 261 41.08 1.49 -24.75
N TRP A 262 40.75 0.89 -23.61
CA TRP A 262 39.38 0.89 -23.09
C TRP A 262 38.89 2.29 -22.75
N LEU A 263 39.72 3.09 -22.05
CA LEU A 263 39.37 4.46 -21.68
C LEU A 263 39.16 5.35 -22.91
N MET A 264 39.99 5.20 -23.96
CA MET A 264 39.80 5.92 -25.23
C MET A 264 38.49 5.53 -25.93
N GLU A 265 38.19 4.23 -26.01
CA GLU A 265 36.97 3.75 -26.68
C GLU A 265 35.70 4.14 -25.90
N ILE A 266 35.72 4.03 -24.57
CA ILE A 266 34.62 4.46 -23.71
C ILE A 266 34.44 5.98 -23.82
N ALA A 267 35.51 6.78 -23.71
CA ALA A 267 35.43 8.24 -23.84
C ALA A 267 34.88 8.67 -25.21
N SER A 268 35.35 8.04 -26.29
CA SER A 268 34.88 8.31 -27.66
C SER A 268 33.39 7.98 -27.83
N ARG A 269 32.93 6.84 -27.30
CA ARG A 269 31.51 6.46 -27.34
C ARG A 269 30.65 7.33 -26.43
N CYS A 270 31.14 7.71 -25.25
CA CYS A 270 30.44 8.63 -24.36
C CYS A 270 30.24 10.00 -25.03
N LEU A 271 31.27 10.49 -25.71
CA LEU A 271 31.19 11.72 -26.50
C LEU A 271 30.20 11.58 -27.67
N ALA A 272 30.25 10.45 -28.38
CA ALA A 272 29.34 10.14 -29.49
C ALA A 272 27.89 9.85 -29.05
N GLU A 273 27.62 9.66 -27.77
CA GLU A 273 26.27 9.50 -27.21
C GLU A 273 25.80 10.77 -26.46
N GLY A 274 26.63 11.82 -26.46
CA GLY A 274 26.32 13.11 -25.84
C GLY A 274 26.35 13.10 -24.31
N ILE A 275 27.07 12.16 -23.69
CA ILE A 275 27.30 12.16 -22.23
C ILE A 275 28.30 13.28 -21.91
N PRO A 276 28.00 14.23 -20.99
CA PRO A 276 28.94 15.30 -20.68
C PRO A 276 30.19 14.77 -19.95
N LEU A 277 31.30 15.48 -20.11
CA LEU A 277 32.64 15.07 -19.66
C LEU A 277 32.66 14.66 -18.19
N ALA A 278 32.09 15.50 -17.31
CA ALA A 278 32.10 15.28 -15.88
C ALA A 278 31.38 13.98 -15.49
N GLN A 279 30.22 13.70 -16.10
CA GLN A 279 29.45 12.48 -15.87
C GLN A 279 30.19 11.25 -16.44
N ALA A 280 30.73 11.36 -17.65
CA ALA A 280 31.47 10.27 -18.29
C ALA A 280 32.75 9.89 -17.51
N GLN A 281 33.48 10.87 -16.98
CA GLN A 281 34.60 10.65 -16.07
C GLN A 281 34.12 10.07 -14.74
N GLY A 282 33.10 10.67 -14.13
CA GLY A 282 32.56 10.24 -12.83
C GLY A 282 32.12 8.78 -12.84
N TYR A 283 31.36 8.35 -13.85
CA TYR A 283 30.92 6.96 -13.97
C TYR A 283 32.10 6.00 -14.24
N THR A 284 33.08 6.41 -15.06
CA THR A 284 34.30 5.64 -15.31
C THR A 284 35.14 5.45 -14.03
N LEU A 285 35.26 6.49 -13.21
CA LEU A 285 35.96 6.43 -11.93
C LEU A 285 35.22 5.58 -10.88
N LEU A 286 33.91 5.42 -11.01
CA LEU A 286 33.15 4.49 -10.16
C LEU A 286 33.31 3.02 -10.59
N HIS A 287 33.88 2.74 -11.76
CA HIS A 287 34.00 1.39 -12.27
C HIS A 287 35.29 0.69 -11.78
N PRO A 288 35.18 -0.44 -11.06
CA PRO A 288 36.32 -1.05 -10.35
C PRO A 288 37.54 -1.40 -11.23
N ALA A 289 37.31 -1.74 -12.50
CA ALA A 289 38.39 -2.13 -13.42
C ALA A 289 38.94 -0.97 -14.28
N LEU A 290 38.26 0.18 -14.29
CA LEU A 290 38.64 1.33 -15.13
C LEU A 290 39.24 2.48 -14.31
N ASN A 291 39.08 2.45 -12.98
CA ASN A 291 39.61 3.45 -12.04
C ASN A 291 40.96 3.06 -11.41
N THR A 292 41.82 2.36 -12.15
CA THR A 292 43.15 1.99 -11.61
C THR A 292 44.13 3.17 -11.59
N ASP A 293 43.91 4.18 -12.43
CA ASP A 293 44.66 5.45 -12.43
C ASP A 293 43.72 6.62 -12.75
N GLU A 294 43.35 7.37 -11.72
CA GLU A 294 42.44 8.52 -11.82
C GLU A 294 43.00 9.62 -12.75
N MET A 295 44.32 9.87 -12.72
CA MET A 295 44.93 10.88 -13.59
C MET A 295 44.88 10.45 -15.05
N LEU A 296 45.08 9.16 -15.34
CA LEU A 296 44.95 8.62 -16.68
C LEU A 296 43.51 8.74 -17.20
N VAL A 297 42.50 8.39 -16.39
CA VAL A 297 41.07 8.55 -16.76
C VAL A 297 40.76 10.01 -17.07
N LYS A 298 41.10 10.92 -16.17
CA LYS A 298 40.86 12.36 -16.35
C LYS A 298 41.54 12.89 -17.60
N LYS A 299 42.81 12.51 -17.84
CA LYS A 299 43.58 12.94 -19.00
C LYS A 299 43.00 12.40 -20.32
N VAL A 300 42.75 11.10 -20.42
CA VAL A 300 42.20 10.48 -21.64
C VAL A 300 40.84 11.07 -22.01
N PHE A 301 39.96 11.24 -21.02
CA PHE A 301 38.64 11.83 -21.28
C PHE A 301 38.74 13.31 -21.65
N SER A 302 39.62 14.08 -20.99
CA SER A 302 39.82 15.50 -21.32
C SER A 302 40.42 15.68 -22.72
N ASP A 303 41.36 14.81 -23.11
CA ASP A 303 41.96 14.79 -24.44
C ASP A 303 40.93 14.48 -25.53
N VAL A 304 40.01 13.54 -25.27
CA VAL A 304 38.91 13.19 -26.19
C VAL A 304 37.84 14.30 -26.24
N TYR A 305 37.57 14.98 -25.13
CA TYR A 305 36.53 16.02 -25.01
C TYR A 305 37.03 17.46 -25.24
N ALA A 306 38.28 17.67 -25.66
CA ALA A 306 38.87 19.01 -25.81
C ALA A 306 38.11 19.92 -26.82
N VAL A 307 37.18 20.70 -26.27
CA VAL A 307 36.45 21.95 -26.61
C VAL A 307 36.22 22.37 -28.08
N THR A 308 37.17 22.31 -29.02
CA THR A 308 36.96 22.95 -30.34
C THR A 308 35.98 22.24 -31.28
N LEU A 309 35.42 21.10 -30.88
CA LEU A 309 34.66 20.22 -31.77
C LEU A 309 33.31 19.76 -31.22
N GLN A 310 32.88 20.01 -30.00
CA GLN A 310 31.73 19.26 -29.45
C GLN A 310 30.39 19.56 -30.15
N GLU A 311 30.01 20.83 -30.32
CA GLU A 311 28.79 21.21 -31.05
C GLU A 311 28.91 20.98 -32.56
N ASP A 312 30.07 21.25 -33.14
CA ASP A 312 30.36 21.04 -34.56
C ASP A 312 30.45 19.55 -34.92
N TYR A 313 30.93 18.69 -34.02
CA TYR A 313 30.98 17.23 -34.16
C TYR A 313 29.58 16.63 -34.06
N MET A 314 28.77 17.05 -33.09
CA MET A 314 27.37 16.63 -32.96
C MET A 314 26.57 16.98 -34.22
N LYS A 315 26.74 18.21 -34.75
CA LYS A 315 26.12 18.65 -36.01
C LYS A 315 26.68 17.94 -37.25
N LYS A 316 28.00 17.78 -37.36
CA LYS A 316 28.69 17.15 -38.51
C LYS A 316 28.44 15.65 -38.62
N HIS A 317 28.35 14.94 -37.49
CA HIS A 317 28.20 13.48 -37.44
C HIS A 317 26.77 12.99 -37.18
N LYS A 318 25.79 13.91 -37.04
CA LYS A 318 24.38 13.59 -36.77
C LYS A 318 24.23 12.62 -35.59
N VAL A 319 24.97 12.90 -34.52
CA VAL A 319 24.95 12.11 -33.29
C VAL A 319 23.50 12.06 -32.78
N LYS A 320 22.92 10.85 -32.73
CA LYS A 320 21.58 10.61 -32.20
C LYS A 320 21.74 10.06 -30.79
N PRO A 321 21.14 10.70 -29.77
CA PRO A 321 21.19 10.15 -28.43
C PRO A 321 20.52 8.76 -28.38
N LEU A 322 21.03 7.88 -27.50
CA LEU A 322 20.57 6.49 -27.29
C LEU A 322 20.89 5.49 -28.40
N LYS A 323 21.77 5.80 -29.35
CA LYS A 323 22.14 4.82 -30.40
C LYS A 323 22.81 3.58 -29.80
N SER A 324 23.47 3.73 -28.65
CA SER A 324 24.07 2.65 -27.86
C SER A 324 23.06 1.76 -27.12
N ILE A 325 21.83 2.24 -26.89
CA ILE A 325 20.80 1.42 -26.25
C ILE A 325 20.09 0.57 -27.29
N PRO A 326 19.95 -0.75 -27.06
CA PRO A 326 19.15 -1.61 -27.95
C PRO A 326 17.73 -1.08 -28.10
N GLU A 327 17.21 -1.02 -29.34
CA GLU A 327 15.86 -0.52 -29.65
C GLU A 327 14.77 -1.22 -28.81
N ASP A 328 14.91 -2.53 -28.58
CA ASP A 328 14.00 -3.32 -27.75
C ASP A 328 13.92 -2.80 -26.30
N THR A 329 15.03 -2.30 -25.76
CA THR A 329 15.11 -1.74 -24.41
C THR A 329 14.42 -0.38 -24.35
N ILE A 330 14.62 0.46 -25.36
CA ILE A 330 13.92 1.75 -25.51
C ILE A 330 12.41 1.49 -25.60
N GLN A 331 12.00 0.49 -26.39
CA GLN A 331 10.60 0.14 -26.58
C GLN A 331 9.95 -0.37 -25.28
N ALA A 332 10.64 -1.22 -24.51
CA ALA A 332 10.15 -1.70 -23.21
C ALA A 332 9.93 -0.55 -22.21
N MET A 333 10.85 0.42 -22.17
CA MET A 333 10.72 1.60 -21.30
C MET A 333 9.54 2.48 -21.70
N LYS A 334 9.36 2.72 -23.00
CA LYS A 334 8.21 3.46 -23.52
C LYS A 334 6.88 2.78 -23.15
N THR A 335 6.80 1.46 -23.28
CA THR A 335 5.62 0.69 -22.88
C THR A 335 5.33 0.80 -21.39
N GLU A 336 6.36 0.69 -20.54
CA GLU A 336 6.22 0.87 -19.08
C GLU A 336 5.64 2.23 -18.71
N ILE A 337 6.11 3.30 -19.35
CA ILE A 337 5.64 4.66 -19.08
C ILE A 337 4.22 4.84 -19.56
N PHE A 338 3.90 4.38 -20.78
CA PHE A 338 2.54 4.41 -21.26
C PHE A 338 1.59 3.72 -20.26
N LEU A 339 1.96 2.55 -19.76
CA LEU A 339 1.12 1.83 -18.80
C LEU A 339 1.00 2.59 -17.47
N ASN A 340 2.11 3.08 -16.90
CA ASN A 340 2.11 3.79 -15.63
C ASN A 340 1.46 5.17 -15.69
N GLU A 341 1.55 5.90 -16.81
CA GLU A 341 0.94 7.23 -16.96
C GLU A 341 -0.57 7.16 -17.19
N ASN A 342 -1.07 6.06 -17.77
CA ASN A 342 -2.49 5.92 -18.10
C ASN A 342 -3.27 5.09 -17.07
N PHE A 343 -2.61 4.14 -16.38
CA PHE A 343 -3.28 3.18 -15.52
C PHE A 343 -2.63 3.07 -14.15
N ASP A 344 -3.46 2.98 -13.10
CA ASP A 344 -3.04 2.40 -11.83
C ASP A 344 -3.27 0.90 -11.90
N MET A 345 -2.23 0.09 -11.67
CA MET A 345 -2.32 -1.37 -11.73
C MET A 345 -1.83 -1.99 -10.43
N ARG A 346 -2.53 -3.03 -9.98
CA ARG A 346 -2.19 -3.79 -8.78
C ARG A 346 -2.52 -5.25 -8.95
N LYS A 347 -1.84 -6.13 -8.24
CA LYS A 347 -2.13 -7.56 -8.19
C LYS A 347 -2.87 -7.90 -6.92
N ASN A 348 -4.11 -8.33 -7.05
CA ASN A 348 -4.89 -8.79 -5.91
C ASN A 348 -4.32 -10.12 -5.40
N LEU A 349 -3.86 -10.13 -4.15
CA LEU A 349 -3.20 -11.29 -3.56
C LEU A 349 -4.17 -12.44 -3.20
N LEU A 350 -5.46 -12.15 -2.99
CA LEU A 350 -6.46 -13.18 -2.73
C LEU A 350 -6.87 -13.86 -4.03
N THR A 351 -7.30 -13.09 -5.04
CA THR A 351 -7.74 -13.68 -6.32
C THR A 351 -6.58 -14.12 -7.21
N GLY A 352 -5.39 -13.56 -7.01
CA GLY A 352 -4.23 -13.74 -7.88
C GLY A 352 -4.31 -12.96 -9.20
N VAL A 353 -5.38 -12.20 -9.41
CA VAL A 353 -5.70 -11.48 -10.66
C VAL A 353 -5.12 -10.06 -10.60
N ALA A 354 -4.52 -9.59 -11.69
CA ALA A 354 -4.16 -8.20 -11.84
C ALA A 354 -5.42 -7.36 -12.04
N GLU A 355 -5.48 -6.19 -11.42
CA GLU A 355 -6.55 -5.21 -11.50
C GLU A 355 -5.98 -3.89 -12.00
N TYR A 356 -6.83 -3.11 -12.65
CA TYR A 356 -6.47 -1.78 -13.15
C TYR A 356 -7.59 -0.78 -12.93
N ARG A 357 -7.23 0.50 -12.94
CA ARG A 357 -8.15 1.60 -13.22
C ARG A 357 -7.43 2.64 -14.07
N GLU A 358 -8.19 3.45 -14.81
CA GLU A 358 -7.62 4.55 -15.57
C GLU A 358 -7.41 5.77 -14.67
N LYS A 359 -6.24 6.40 -14.74
CA LYS A 359 -5.89 7.54 -13.88
C LYS A 359 -6.79 8.75 -14.09
N PHE A 360 -7.24 8.96 -15.33
CA PHE A 360 -8.02 10.14 -15.74
C PHE A 360 -9.50 9.82 -16.02
N SER A 361 -10.00 8.65 -15.61
CA SER A 361 -11.42 8.30 -15.74
C SER A 361 -12.25 8.81 -14.56
N GLU A 362 -13.52 9.11 -14.80
CA GLU A 362 -14.50 9.41 -13.74
C GLU A 362 -14.71 8.18 -12.82
N ASP A 363 -14.58 6.97 -13.37
CA ASP A 363 -14.68 5.73 -12.63
C ASP A 363 -13.33 5.34 -12.02
N GLN A 364 -13.20 5.55 -10.71
CA GLN A 364 -12.00 5.27 -9.93
C GLN A 364 -11.98 3.86 -9.30
N THR A 365 -12.90 2.99 -9.71
CA THR A 365 -12.96 1.60 -9.23
C THR A 365 -11.96 0.72 -9.95
N PHE A 366 -11.29 -0.16 -9.20
CA PHE A 366 -10.40 -1.17 -9.78
C PHE A 366 -11.23 -2.28 -10.42
N LYS A 367 -10.86 -2.66 -11.64
CA LYS A 367 -11.49 -3.71 -12.43
C LYS A 367 -10.48 -4.82 -12.76
N PRO A 368 -10.93 -6.07 -12.94
CA PRO A 368 -10.05 -7.14 -13.39
C PRO A 368 -9.38 -6.80 -14.72
N LEU A 369 -8.06 -7.01 -14.78
CA LEU A 369 -7.25 -6.81 -15.97
C LEU A 369 -7.33 -8.07 -16.84
N SER A 370 -8.49 -8.21 -17.52
CA SER A 370 -8.79 -9.33 -18.40
C SER A 370 -7.92 -9.34 -19.66
N GLU A 371 -7.90 -10.45 -20.39
CA GLU A 371 -7.19 -10.54 -21.67
C GLU A 371 -7.69 -9.49 -22.68
N GLU A 372 -9.00 -9.22 -22.72
CA GLU A 372 -9.59 -8.18 -23.58
C GLU A 372 -9.06 -6.79 -23.23
N VAL A 373 -8.92 -6.49 -21.93
CA VAL A 373 -8.33 -5.21 -21.48
C VAL A 373 -6.86 -5.15 -21.84
N ARG A 374 -6.09 -6.23 -21.64
CA ARG A 374 -4.67 -6.31 -22.04
C ARG A 374 -4.51 -6.00 -23.52
N ASN A 375 -5.32 -6.62 -24.36
CA ASN A 375 -5.33 -6.39 -25.81
C ASN A 375 -5.69 -4.93 -26.14
N THR A 376 -6.67 -4.35 -25.43
CA THR A 376 -7.04 -2.93 -25.60
C THR A 376 -5.90 -2.00 -25.20
N MET A 377 -5.18 -2.28 -24.12
CA MET A 377 -3.99 -1.53 -23.72
C MET A 377 -2.89 -1.61 -24.78
N THR A 378 -2.66 -2.78 -25.39
CA THR A 378 -1.69 -2.91 -26.49
C THR A 378 -2.13 -2.11 -27.72
N LEU A 379 -3.41 -2.15 -28.09
CA LEU A 379 -3.94 -1.36 -29.22
C LEU A 379 -3.72 0.14 -28.98
N ARG A 380 -4.05 0.66 -27.79
CA ARG A 380 -3.83 2.07 -27.43
C ARG A 380 -2.35 2.45 -27.43
N ALA A 381 -1.47 1.57 -26.95
CA ALA A 381 -0.03 1.78 -27.04
C ALA A 381 0.41 1.91 -28.51
N THR A 382 -0.10 1.04 -29.39
CA THR A 382 0.21 1.02 -30.82
C THR A 382 -0.29 2.29 -31.53
N GLU A 383 -1.50 2.76 -31.21
CA GLU A 383 -2.06 4.01 -31.72
C GLU A 383 -1.20 5.24 -31.38
N LEU A 384 -0.52 5.22 -30.23
CA LEU A 384 0.44 6.26 -29.82
C LEU A 384 1.85 6.07 -30.43
N GLY A 385 2.00 5.16 -31.40
CA GLY A 385 3.25 4.93 -32.12
C GLY A 385 4.26 4.04 -31.39
N LEU A 386 3.84 3.34 -30.32
CA LEU A 386 4.69 2.37 -29.65
C LEU A 386 4.69 1.06 -30.44
N LYS A 387 5.88 0.58 -30.82
CA LYS A 387 6.07 -0.77 -31.39
C LYS A 387 6.02 -1.84 -30.28
N SER A 388 5.01 -1.77 -29.41
CA SER A 388 4.87 -2.68 -28.28
C SER A 388 4.10 -3.92 -28.71
N TRP A 389 4.71 -5.09 -28.55
CA TRP A 389 4.03 -6.35 -28.78
C TRP A 389 3.20 -6.72 -27.54
N ASP A 390 2.10 -7.48 -27.71
CA ASP A 390 1.28 -7.99 -26.60
C ASP A 390 2.12 -8.67 -25.51
N ARG A 391 3.21 -9.31 -25.94
CA ARG A 391 4.17 -9.96 -25.05
C ARG A 391 4.77 -9.02 -24.02
N ASP A 392 5.09 -7.79 -24.38
CA ASP A 392 5.82 -6.86 -23.51
C ASP A 392 4.88 -6.20 -22.49
N VAL A 393 3.64 -5.90 -22.89
CA VAL A 393 2.56 -5.48 -21.97
C VAL A 393 2.27 -6.58 -20.96
N ASN A 394 2.09 -7.82 -21.42
CA ASN A 394 1.85 -8.97 -20.54
C ASN A 394 3.01 -9.22 -19.58
N ARG A 395 4.27 -9.17 -20.06
CA ARG A 395 5.46 -9.29 -19.22
C ARG A 395 5.49 -8.24 -18.12
N PHE A 396 5.13 -6.99 -18.44
CA PHE A 396 5.08 -5.92 -17.45
C PHE A 396 4.02 -6.20 -16.38
N ILE A 397 2.78 -6.48 -16.80
CA ILE A 397 1.64 -6.74 -15.91
C ILE A 397 1.90 -7.96 -15.01
N ASP A 398 2.49 -9.03 -15.56
CA ASP A 398 2.73 -10.27 -14.81
C ASP A 398 4.04 -10.23 -14.00
N SER A 399 4.77 -9.11 -14.01
CA SER A 399 6.00 -8.91 -13.25
C SER A 399 5.76 -8.43 -11.82
N THR A 400 6.84 -8.35 -11.03
CA THR A 400 6.84 -7.77 -9.69
C THR A 400 6.79 -6.23 -9.70
N ARG A 401 6.68 -5.58 -10.87
CA ARG A 401 6.62 -4.13 -10.97
C ARG A 401 5.25 -3.55 -10.62
N ILE A 402 4.18 -4.33 -10.75
CA ILE A 402 2.85 -3.89 -10.28
C ILE A 402 2.72 -4.12 -8.77
N GLU A 403 2.04 -3.19 -8.11
CA GLU A 403 1.83 -3.20 -6.66
C GLU A 403 1.14 -4.51 -6.23
N GLN A 404 1.59 -5.12 -5.13
CA GLN A 404 0.88 -6.27 -4.54
C GLN A 404 -0.17 -5.76 -3.56
N PHE A 405 -1.44 -6.07 -3.82
CA PHE A 405 -2.58 -5.56 -3.07
C PHE A 405 -3.24 -6.68 -2.25
N ASP A 406 -3.18 -6.54 -0.93
CA ASP A 406 -3.93 -7.37 0.01
C ASP A 406 -5.26 -6.66 0.37
N PRO A 407 -6.40 -7.03 -0.24
CA PRO A 407 -7.67 -6.36 0.00
C PRO A 407 -8.11 -6.38 1.47
N VAL A 408 -7.86 -7.47 2.17
CA VAL A 408 -8.32 -7.66 3.54
C VAL A 408 -7.47 -6.84 4.50
N ASN A 409 -6.14 -6.95 4.43
CA ASN A 409 -5.26 -6.16 5.29
C ASN A 409 -5.37 -4.66 4.99
N THR A 410 -5.46 -4.27 3.71
CA THR A 410 -5.64 -2.86 3.35
C THR A 410 -6.96 -2.28 3.89
N TRP A 411 -8.02 -3.10 3.96
CA TRP A 411 -9.28 -2.68 4.58
C TRP A 411 -9.15 -2.58 6.10
N LEU A 412 -8.52 -3.57 6.75
CA LEU A 412 -8.24 -3.55 8.19
C LEU A 412 -7.37 -2.36 8.62
N ASP A 413 -6.40 -1.95 7.80
CA ASP A 413 -5.51 -0.81 8.07
C ASP A 413 -6.21 0.56 8.02
N LYS A 414 -7.39 0.62 7.39
CA LYS A 414 -8.20 1.84 7.29
C LYS A 414 -9.27 1.94 8.37
N LEU A 415 -9.37 0.95 9.25
CA LEU A 415 -10.37 0.94 10.31
C LEU A 415 -10.15 2.08 11.31
N PRO A 416 -11.22 2.70 11.82
CA PRO A 416 -11.11 3.63 12.93
C PRO A 416 -10.68 2.89 14.21
N ALA A 417 -10.29 3.65 15.24
CA ALA A 417 -10.17 3.10 16.57
C ALA A 417 -11.53 2.56 17.05
N TRP A 418 -11.50 1.43 17.77
CA TRP A 418 -12.69 0.91 18.43
C TRP A 418 -13.23 1.92 19.44
N ASP A 419 -14.53 2.19 19.36
CA ASP A 419 -15.21 3.20 20.20
C ASP A 419 -15.56 2.71 21.62
N GLY A 420 -15.33 1.44 21.92
CA GLY A 420 -15.61 0.81 23.21
C GLY A 420 -16.97 0.08 23.31
N HIS A 421 -17.84 0.18 22.29
CA HIS A 421 -19.13 -0.53 22.27
C HIS A 421 -18.99 -1.98 21.78
N ASP A 422 -19.77 -2.90 22.34
CA ASP A 422 -19.66 -4.33 22.02
C ASP A 422 -20.47 -4.75 20.79
N TYR A 423 -19.96 -4.43 19.61
CA TYR A 423 -20.58 -4.78 18.33
C TYR A 423 -20.61 -6.29 18.06
N ILE A 424 -19.70 -7.08 18.63
CA ILE A 424 -19.72 -8.53 18.53
C ILE A 424 -20.93 -9.10 19.30
N ALA A 425 -21.22 -8.57 20.49
CA ALA A 425 -22.42 -8.94 21.25
C ALA A 425 -23.71 -8.57 20.50
N ASP A 426 -23.77 -7.37 19.92
CA ASP A 426 -24.91 -6.96 19.07
C ASP A 426 -25.10 -7.90 17.86
N LEU A 427 -24.00 -8.31 17.23
CA LEU A 427 -24.04 -9.28 16.14
C LEU A 427 -24.53 -10.64 16.60
N ALA A 428 -24.09 -11.12 17.77
CA ALA A 428 -24.55 -12.37 18.35
C ALA A 428 -26.07 -12.35 18.62
N ALA A 429 -26.58 -11.24 19.15
CA ALA A 429 -28.00 -11.03 19.46
C ALA A 429 -28.92 -11.10 18.23
N ARG A 430 -28.38 -10.91 17.00
CA ARG A 430 -29.16 -11.07 15.75
C ARG A 430 -29.58 -12.51 15.49
N VAL A 431 -28.93 -13.49 16.09
CA VAL A 431 -29.23 -14.91 15.95
C VAL A 431 -30.06 -15.37 17.16
N PRO A 432 -31.37 -15.63 17.02
CA PRO A 432 -32.19 -16.12 18.13
C PRO A 432 -31.80 -17.57 18.45
N THR A 433 -31.25 -17.80 19.64
CA THR A 433 -30.72 -19.09 20.07
C THR A 433 -30.86 -19.28 21.58
N ALA A 434 -30.94 -20.55 22.03
CA ALA A 434 -30.88 -20.92 23.43
C ALA A 434 -29.46 -21.37 23.87
N GLN A 435 -28.48 -21.35 22.97
CA GLN A 435 -27.10 -21.74 23.27
C GLN A 435 -26.44 -20.70 24.19
N PRO A 436 -26.04 -21.08 25.42
CA PRO A 436 -25.58 -20.13 26.42
C PRO A 436 -24.25 -19.46 26.07
N HIS A 437 -23.38 -20.14 25.32
CA HIS A 437 -22.05 -19.64 24.96
C HIS A 437 -21.95 -19.09 23.52
N TRP A 438 -23.07 -18.85 22.84
CA TRP A 438 -23.06 -18.38 21.45
C TRP A 438 -22.21 -17.12 21.23
N GLU A 439 -22.41 -16.08 22.04
CA GLU A 439 -21.65 -14.84 21.93
C GLU A 439 -20.15 -15.07 22.10
N LYS A 440 -19.76 -15.88 23.08
CA LYS A 440 -18.37 -16.25 23.35
C LYS A 440 -17.74 -16.96 22.14
N TYR A 441 -18.44 -17.95 21.57
CA TYR A 441 -17.96 -18.67 20.39
C TYR A 441 -17.85 -17.76 19.16
N LEU A 442 -18.81 -16.86 18.96
CA LEU A 442 -18.77 -15.89 17.87
C LEU A 442 -17.60 -14.92 18.01
N ARG A 443 -17.34 -14.40 19.23
CA ARG A 443 -16.20 -13.54 19.53
C ARG A 443 -14.87 -14.24 19.26
N MET A 444 -14.66 -15.43 19.82
CA MET A 444 -13.44 -16.20 19.58
C MET A 444 -13.24 -16.46 18.09
N TRP A 445 -14.30 -16.84 17.38
CA TRP A 445 -14.22 -17.08 15.94
C TRP A 445 -13.89 -15.82 15.13
N LEU A 446 -14.51 -14.67 15.41
CA LEU A 446 -14.25 -13.41 14.71
C LEU A 446 -12.83 -12.88 14.98
N VAL A 447 -12.38 -12.94 16.23
CA VAL A 447 -11.00 -12.58 16.58
C VAL A 447 -10.01 -13.52 15.89
N GLY A 448 -10.31 -14.84 15.87
CA GLY A 448 -9.52 -15.83 15.15
C GLY A 448 -9.51 -15.60 13.63
N MET A 449 -10.59 -15.09 13.06
CA MET A 449 -10.67 -14.71 11.65
C MET A 449 -9.79 -13.50 11.35
N VAL A 450 -9.82 -12.46 12.19
CA VAL A 450 -8.92 -11.30 12.04
C VAL A 450 -7.46 -11.71 12.24
N ALA A 451 -7.17 -12.58 13.22
CA ALA A 451 -5.84 -13.13 13.44
C ALA A 451 -5.34 -13.90 12.21
N GLN A 452 -6.19 -14.75 11.61
CA GLN A 452 -5.91 -15.45 10.36
C GLN A 452 -5.59 -14.45 9.23
N TRP A 453 -6.36 -13.37 9.10
CA TRP A 453 -6.10 -12.34 8.10
C TRP A 453 -4.82 -11.54 8.34
N ARG A 454 -4.38 -11.36 9.58
CA ARG A 454 -3.18 -10.58 9.95
C ARG A 454 -1.89 -11.39 9.98
N GLU A 455 -1.91 -12.59 10.57
CA GLU A 455 -0.70 -13.36 10.92
C GLU A 455 -0.75 -14.84 10.48
N SER A 456 -1.48 -15.17 9.40
CA SER A 456 -1.60 -16.57 8.91
C SER A 456 -0.27 -17.33 8.75
N ASP A 457 0.85 -16.64 8.49
CA ASP A 457 2.17 -17.23 8.31
C ASP A 457 2.84 -17.66 9.64
N LYS A 458 2.39 -17.10 10.77
CA LYS A 458 2.83 -17.46 12.12
C LYS A 458 1.92 -18.49 12.80
N GLN A 459 0.73 -18.74 12.24
CA GLN A 459 -0.24 -19.65 12.84
C GLN A 459 0.08 -21.12 12.50
N LEU A 460 0.16 -21.96 13.53
CA LEU A 460 0.41 -23.40 13.39
C LEU A 460 -0.83 -24.19 12.93
N THR A 461 -2.03 -23.62 13.09
CA THR A 461 -3.31 -24.18 12.65
C THR A 461 -4.22 -23.06 12.18
N GLY A 462 -5.10 -23.33 11.20
CA GLY A 462 -6.17 -22.38 10.86
C GLY A 462 -7.15 -22.14 12.01
N ASN A 463 -8.04 -21.16 11.87
CA ASN A 463 -9.08 -20.84 12.84
C ASN A 463 -9.80 -22.10 13.36
N ALA A 464 -9.57 -22.43 14.63
CA ALA A 464 -9.82 -23.76 15.19
C ALA A 464 -11.29 -24.03 15.55
N LEU A 465 -12.07 -22.97 15.76
CA LEU A 465 -13.49 -23.01 16.10
C LEU A 465 -14.32 -22.58 14.89
N ILE A 466 -15.44 -23.25 14.61
CA ILE A 466 -16.28 -23.01 13.43
C ILE A 466 -17.73 -22.95 13.89
N PRO A 467 -18.39 -21.79 13.83
CA PRO A 467 -19.82 -21.69 14.03
C PRO A 467 -20.60 -22.52 13.00
N LEU A 468 -21.53 -23.35 13.46
CA LEU A 468 -22.44 -24.13 12.63
C LEU A 468 -23.88 -23.74 12.97
N LEU A 469 -24.51 -22.94 12.11
CA LEU A 469 -25.90 -22.49 12.29
C LEU A 469 -26.87 -23.57 11.83
N ILE A 470 -27.71 -24.05 12.75
CA ILE A 470 -28.66 -25.15 12.56
C ILE A 470 -30.06 -24.61 12.74
N GLY A 471 -30.90 -24.64 11.71
CA GLY A 471 -32.26 -24.14 11.85
C GLY A 471 -33.11 -24.39 10.62
N ARG A 472 -34.40 -24.08 10.68
CA ARG A 472 -35.30 -24.31 9.54
C ARG A 472 -34.84 -23.61 8.25
N GLN A 473 -35.28 -24.12 7.11
CA GLN A 473 -35.08 -23.44 5.84
C GLN A 473 -35.73 -22.05 5.87
N GLY A 474 -35.10 -21.06 5.23
CA GLY A 474 -35.63 -19.70 5.14
C GLY A 474 -35.49 -18.84 6.40
N CYS A 475 -34.88 -19.32 7.49
CA CYS A 475 -34.65 -18.49 8.70
C CYS A 475 -33.49 -17.47 8.57
N GLY A 476 -32.85 -17.37 7.40
CA GLY A 476 -31.87 -16.32 7.11
C GLY A 476 -30.38 -16.69 7.32
N LYS A 477 -30.04 -17.93 7.66
CA LYS A 477 -28.65 -18.37 7.99
C LYS A 477 -27.62 -17.99 6.92
N THR A 478 -27.82 -18.40 5.67
CA THR A 478 -26.88 -18.13 4.57
C THR A 478 -26.74 -16.64 4.29
N ARG A 479 -27.84 -15.87 4.41
CA ARG A 479 -27.82 -14.41 4.23
C ARG A 479 -27.09 -13.71 5.38
N PHE A 480 -27.27 -14.18 6.60
CA PHE A 480 -26.49 -13.73 7.77
C PHE A 480 -24.99 -13.94 7.56
N CYS A 481 -24.57 -15.14 7.13
CA CYS A 481 -23.15 -15.42 6.83
C CYS A 481 -22.57 -14.44 5.79
N LYS A 482 -23.34 -14.10 4.76
CA LYS A 482 -22.90 -13.18 3.70
C LYS A 482 -22.73 -11.73 4.19
N ILE A 483 -23.58 -11.25 5.09
CA ILE A 483 -23.47 -9.87 5.62
C ILE A 483 -22.38 -9.72 6.69
N LEU A 484 -21.76 -10.81 7.16
CA LEU A 484 -20.61 -10.72 8.08
C LEU A 484 -19.44 -9.96 7.45
N LEU A 485 -19.26 -10.08 6.13
CA LEU A 485 -18.26 -9.30 5.41
C LEU A 485 -18.82 -7.92 5.02
N PRO A 486 -18.01 -6.85 5.17
CA PRO A 486 -18.36 -5.52 4.68
C PRO A 486 -18.55 -5.54 3.16
N PRO A 487 -19.34 -4.61 2.59
CA PRO A 487 -19.59 -4.54 1.15
C PRO A 487 -18.34 -4.66 0.27
N GLU A 488 -17.23 -4.04 0.67
CA GLU A 488 -15.95 -4.03 -0.05
C GLU A 488 -15.23 -5.38 -0.06
N LEU A 489 -15.58 -6.28 0.87
CA LEU A 489 -14.97 -7.62 0.97
C LEU A 489 -15.93 -8.76 0.58
N ARG A 490 -17.16 -8.45 0.15
CA ARG A 490 -18.17 -9.48 -0.18
C ARG A 490 -17.79 -10.38 -1.35
N ASP A 491 -16.97 -9.89 -2.26
CA ASP A 491 -16.47 -10.70 -3.38
C ASP A 491 -15.52 -11.82 -2.90
N TYR A 492 -15.01 -11.73 -1.68
CA TYR A 492 -14.21 -12.76 -1.02
C TYR A 492 -15.04 -13.67 -0.10
N TYR A 493 -16.36 -13.70 -0.26
CA TYR A 493 -17.24 -14.70 0.33
C TYR A 493 -17.53 -15.82 -0.67
N ASN A 494 -17.46 -17.08 -0.23
CA ASN A 494 -17.88 -18.23 -1.06
C ASN A 494 -18.74 -19.20 -0.25
N ASP A 495 -19.84 -19.68 -0.84
CA ASP A 495 -20.72 -20.71 -0.28
C ASP A 495 -20.75 -22.00 -1.12
N LYS A 496 -19.97 -22.06 -2.21
CA LYS A 496 -19.90 -23.20 -3.13
C LYS A 496 -18.50 -23.81 -3.07
N ILE A 497 -18.35 -24.84 -2.24
CA ILE A 497 -17.10 -25.60 -2.12
C ILE A 497 -17.20 -26.89 -2.95
N ASN A 498 -16.27 -27.06 -3.90
CA ASN A 498 -16.15 -28.31 -4.64
C ASN A 498 -15.16 -29.27 -3.97
N PHE A 499 -15.68 -30.23 -3.19
CA PHE A 499 -14.85 -31.22 -2.50
C PHE A 499 -14.24 -32.31 -3.40
N LYS A 500 -14.54 -32.32 -4.70
CA LYS A 500 -14.01 -33.35 -5.62
C LYS A 500 -12.61 -33.06 -6.14
N ASN A 501 -12.20 -31.78 -6.11
CA ASN A 501 -10.96 -31.32 -6.73
C ASN A 501 -10.06 -30.66 -5.67
N GLU A 502 -8.88 -31.22 -5.45
CA GLU A 502 -7.90 -30.69 -4.51
C GLU A 502 -7.48 -29.25 -4.86
N PHE A 503 -7.43 -28.90 -6.16
CA PHE A 503 -7.10 -27.54 -6.59
C PHE A 503 -8.16 -26.53 -6.13
N ASP A 504 -9.45 -26.81 -6.35
CA ASP A 504 -10.55 -25.93 -5.94
C ASP A 504 -10.59 -25.74 -4.42
N LEU A 505 -10.24 -26.79 -3.67
CA LEU A 505 -10.14 -26.73 -2.21
C LEU A 505 -8.97 -25.85 -1.74
N ASN A 506 -7.82 -25.94 -2.41
CA ASN A 506 -6.69 -25.06 -2.12
C ASN A 506 -7.01 -23.60 -2.45
N ILE A 507 -7.67 -23.33 -3.58
CA ILE A 507 -8.18 -21.98 -3.92
C ILE A 507 -9.18 -21.50 -2.86
N ALA A 508 -10.05 -22.38 -2.37
CA ALA A 508 -11.00 -22.04 -1.31
C ALA A 508 -10.32 -21.57 -0.02
N LEU A 509 -9.08 -22.00 0.25
CA LEU A 509 -8.30 -21.60 1.44
C LEU A 509 -7.48 -20.30 1.26
N THR A 510 -7.15 -19.94 0.02
CA THR A 510 -6.22 -18.85 -0.29
C THR A 510 -6.91 -17.62 -0.87
N SER A 511 -8.06 -17.78 -1.50
CA SER A 511 -8.67 -16.72 -2.32
C SER A 511 -9.93 -16.10 -1.73
N PHE A 512 -10.39 -16.59 -0.59
CA PHE A 512 -11.59 -16.09 0.10
C PHE A 512 -11.27 -15.70 1.53
N ALA A 513 -11.96 -14.69 2.04
CA ALA A 513 -11.83 -14.25 3.42
C ALA A 513 -12.73 -15.09 4.34
N LEU A 514 -13.93 -15.44 3.84
CA LEU A 514 -14.93 -16.24 4.53
C LEU A 514 -15.54 -17.27 3.59
N VAL A 515 -15.54 -18.53 4.01
CA VAL A 515 -16.20 -19.62 3.29
C VAL A 515 -17.33 -20.19 4.14
N ASN A 516 -18.55 -20.19 3.60
CA ASN A 516 -19.70 -20.87 4.19
C ASN A 516 -19.81 -22.30 3.66
N ILE A 517 -19.77 -23.27 4.55
CA ILE A 517 -20.06 -24.68 4.25
C ILE A 517 -21.58 -24.83 4.30
N ASP A 518 -22.24 -24.47 3.20
CA ASP A 518 -23.68 -24.60 3.08
C ASP A 518 -24.10 -26.07 2.95
N GLU A 519 -25.30 -26.38 3.45
CA GLU A 519 -25.83 -27.75 3.52
C GLU A 519 -24.82 -28.75 4.12
N PHE A 520 -24.22 -28.37 5.27
CA PHE A 520 -23.14 -29.14 5.92
C PHE A 520 -23.44 -30.64 6.03
N ASP A 521 -24.69 -31.02 6.27
CA ASP A 521 -25.14 -32.41 6.43
C ASP A 521 -25.13 -33.25 5.14
N LYS A 522 -25.02 -32.63 3.96
CA LYS A 522 -24.97 -33.33 2.66
C LYS A 522 -23.56 -33.76 2.23
N THR A 523 -22.53 -33.41 3.00
CA THR A 523 -21.18 -33.91 2.70
C THR A 523 -21.06 -35.39 2.99
N THR A 524 -20.49 -36.15 2.05
CA THR A 524 -20.25 -37.58 2.20
C THR A 524 -19.18 -37.85 3.27
N SER A 525 -19.09 -39.08 3.78
CA SER A 525 -18.05 -39.46 4.75
C SER A 525 -16.62 -39.19 4.24
N SER A 526 -16.38 -39.40 2.93
CA SER A 526 -15.10 -39.05 2.31
C SER A 526 -14.83 -37.55 2.27
N GLN A 527 -15.85 -36.73 1.98
CA GLN A 527 -15.75 -35.27 1.99
C GLN A 527 -15.56 -34.72 3.40
N GLN A 528 -16.14 -35.35 4.42
CA GLN A 528 -15.94 -35.00 5.83
C GLN A 528 -14.48 -35.20 6.28
N ILE A 529 -13.80 -36.25 5.80
CA ILE A 529 -12.36 -36.46 6.04
C ILE A 529 -11.55 -35.31 5.40
N VAL A 530 -11.83 -34.99 4.14
CA VAL A 530 -11.17 -33.89 3.42
C VAL A 530 -11.43 -32.56 4.11
N LEU A 531 -12.66 -32.29 4.53
CA LEU A 531 -13.03 -31.10 5.27
C LEU A 531 -12.22 -30.98 6.56
N LYS A 532 -12.12 -32.04 7.37
CA LYS A 532 -11.29 -32.04 8.60
C LYS A 532 -9.83 -31.68 8.31
N TYR A 533 -9.27 -32.19 7.21
CA TYR A 533 -7.93 -31.81 6.77
C TYR A 533 -7.85 -30.32 6.41
N LEU A 534 -8.78 -29.81 5.59
CA LEU A 534 -8.82 -28.38 5.22
C LEU A 534 -8.97 -27.46 6.43
N LEU A 535 -9.80 -27.82 7.40
CA LEU A 535 -9.99 -27.04 8.63
C LEU A 535 -8.73 -27.03 9.50
N SER A 536 -7.90 -28.07 9.42
CA SER A 536 -6.68 -28.21 10.22
C SER A 536 -5.44 -27.61 9.54
N SER A 537 -5.44 -27.49 8.21
CA SER A 537 -4.25 -27.10 7.44
C SER A 537 -3.89 -25.62 7.60
N ALA A 538 -2.73 -25.31 8.17
CA ALA A 538 -2.17 -23.95 8.15
C ALA A 538 -1.40 -23.65 6.86
N ASP A 539 -0.61 -24.61 6.39
CA ASP A 539 0.22 -24.49 5.20
C ASP A 539 -0.55 -24.90 3.94
N VAL A 540 -0.83 -23.94 3.05
CA VAL A 540 -1.44 -24.24 1.75
C VAL A 540 -0.35 -24.28 0.69
N LYS A 541 0.03 -25.48 0.24
CA LYS A 541 1.07 -25.69 -0.78
C LYS A 541 0.46 -26.43 -1.96
N PHE A 542 0.45 -25.79 -3.13
CA PHE A 542 0.01 -26.43 -4.36
C PHE A 542 0.72 -25.86 -5.58
N ARG A 543 0.63 -26.59 -6.69
CA ARG A 543 1.10 -26.14 -7.99
C ARG A 543 -0.08 -25.49 -8.73
N PRO A 544 -0.02 -24.18 -9.05
CA PRO A 544 -1.08 -23.55 -9.82
C PRO A 544 -1.16 -24.15 -11.24
N PRO A 545 -2.28 -24.00 -11.96
CA PRO A 545 -2.40 -24.48 -13.33
C PRO A 545 -1.31 -23.81 -14.17
N TYR A 546 -0.63 -24.60 -15.01
CA TYR A 546 0.52 -24.16 -15.82
C TYR A 546 1.77 -23.74 -15.03
N GLY A 547 1.76 -23.82 -13.70
CA GLY A 547 2.93 -23.62 -12.85
C GLY A 547 3.92 -24.78 -12.97
N LYS A 548 5.22 -24.47 -13.07
CA LYS A 548 6.28 -25.50 -13.09
C LYS A 548 6.65 -26.01 -11.70
N THR A 549 6.40 -25.21 -10.66
CA THR A 549 6.82 -25.49 -9.28
C THR A 549 5.64 -25.39 -8.31
N ILE A 550 5.73 -26.15 -7.22
CA ILE A 550 4.84 -26.00 -6.06
C ILE A 550 5.19 -24.68 -5.38
N LYS A 551 4.17 -23.91 -5.02
CA LYS A 551 4.32 -22.67 -4.25
C LYS A 551 3.56 -22.78 -2.95
N GLN A 552 4.06 -22.11 -1.93
CA GLN A 552 3.33 -21.89 -0.68
C GLN A 552 2.48 -20.63 -0.83
N TYR A 553 1.20 -20.77 -0.50
CA TYR A 553 0.22 -19.70 -0.52
C TYR A 553 -0.24 -19.40 0.89
N ARG A 554 -0.56 -18.13 1.11
CA ARG A 554 -1.11 -17.65 2.36
C ARG A 554 -2.56 -18.10 2.52
N ARG A 555 -2.92 -18.60 3.70
CA ARG A 555 -4.30 -18.94 4.05
C ARG A 555 -5.04 -17.74 4.62
N TYR A 556 -6.04 -17.25 3.92
CA TYR A 556 -6.93 -16.17 4.39
C TYR A 556 -8.24 -16.70 4.96
N THR A 557 -8.67 -17.88 4.54
CA THR A 557 -10.04 -18.34 4.78
C THR A 557 -10.31 -18.74 6.23
N SER A 558 -11.37 -18.14 6.79
CA SER A 558 -12.13 -18.70 7.91
C SER A 558 -13.40 -19.40 7.42
N PHE A 559 -13.86 -20.39 8.20
CA PHE A 559 -15.05 -21.17 7.86
C PHE A 559 -16.21 -20.86 8.79
N ILE A 560 -17.42 -20.90 8.23
CA ILE A 560 -18.71 -20.94 8.93
C ILE A 560 -19.56 -22.02 8.26
N GLY A 561 -20.52 -22.61 8.95
CA GLY A 561 -21.39 -23.64 8.38
C GLY A 561 -22.87 -23.33 8.54
N THR A 562 -23.68 -23.79 7.60
CA THR A 562 -25.14 -23.71 7.66
C THR A 562 -25.77 -25.06 7.33
N THR A 563 -26.83 -25.44 8.06
CA THR A 563 -27.59 -26.66 7.76
C THR A 563 -29.04 -26.55 8.24
N ASN A 564 -29.93 -27.25 7.54
CA ASN A 564 -31.31 -27.43 7.98
C ASN A 564 -31.51 -28.71 8.81
N GLN A 565 -30.52 -29.61 8.80
CA GLN A 565 -30.57 -30.84 9.56
C GLN A 565 -30.33 -30.55 11.05
N GLN A 566 -31.27 -30.96 11.89
CA GLN A 566 -31.18 -30.74 13.34
C GLN A 566 -30.04 -31.50 14.01
N LYS A 567 -29.60 -32.62 13.43
CA LYS A 567 -28.47 -33.42 13.93
C LYS A 567 -27.43 -33.58 12.82
N PRO A 568 -26.56 -32.59 12.57
CA PRO A 568 -25.62 -32.65 11.45
C PRO A 568 -24.32 -33.41 11.75
N LEU A 569 -23.96 -33.58 13.03
CA LEU A 569 -22.69 -34.22 13.41
C LEU A 569 -22.82 -35.74 13.42
N VAL A 570 -21.91 -36.46 12.77
CA VAL A 570 -21.93 -37.94 12.65
C VAL A 570 -20.78 -38.62 13.41
N ASP A 571 -19.75 -37.87 13.78
CA ASP A 571 -18.55 -38.39 14.44
C ASP A 571 -18.29 -37.64 15.75
N PRO A 572 -18.35 -38.32 16.92
CA PRO A 572 -18.09 -37.73 18.23
C PRO A 572 -16.73 -37.05 18.33
N THR A 573 -15.68 -37.59 17.69
CA THR A 573 -14.30 -37.08 17.76
C THR A 573 -14.09 -35.80 16.92
N GLY A 574 -14.93 -35.58 15.90
CA GLY A 574 -14.88 -34.42 15.01
C GLY A 574 -15.65 -33.19 15.52
N SER A 575 -16.47 -33.36 16.58
CA SER A 575 -17.37 -32.33 17.10
C SER A 575 -16.67 -31.14 17.76
N ARG A 576 -15.42 -31.31 18.24
CA ARG A 576 -14.69 -30.28 19.01
C ARG A 576 -14.37 -28.98 18.25
N ARG A 577 -14.44 -29.00 16.91
CA ARG A 577 -14.17 -27.82 16.07
C ARG A 577 -15.45 -27.05 15.72
N PHE A 578 -16.62 -27.62 15.92
CA PHE A 578 -17.90 -27.01 15.53
C PHE A 578 -18.63 -26.47 16.75
N ALA A 579 -19.01 -25.20 16.73
CA ALA A 579 -19.97 -24.64 17.68
C ALA A 579 -21.38 -24.74 17.08
N CYS A 580 -22.16 -25.75 17.51
CA CYS A 580 -23.52 -25.96 16.99
C CYS A 580 -24.51 -24.97 17.61
N ILE A 581 -25.12 -24.14 16.77
CA ILE A 581 -26.06 -23.10 17.19
C ILE A 581 -27.44 -23.40 16.60
N GLY A 582 -28.33 -23.90 17.44
CA GLY A 582 -29.75 -24.06 17.16
C GLY A 582 -30.45 -22.72 17.07
N VAL A 583 -30.80 -22.33 15.86
CA VAL A 583 -31.55 -21.11 15.55
C VAL A 583 -33.04 -21.38 15.80
N THR A 584 -33.59 -20.71 16.80
CA THR A 584 -34.98 -20.91 17.28
C THR A 584 -36.01 -20.05 16.55
N GLY A 585 -35.56 -19.01 15.84
CA GLY A 585 -36.42 -18.04 15.15
C GLY A 585 -35.84 -17.59 13.80
N ASN A 586 -36.26 -16.41 13.34
CA ASN A 586 -35.68 -15.78 12.16
C ASN A 586 -34.47 -14.92 12.57
N ILE A 587 -33.35 -15.11 11.88
CA ILE A 587 -32.14 -14.29 12.10
C ILE A 587 -32.38 -12.89 11.53
N ASN A 588 -31.96 -11.85 12.24
CA ASN A 588 -31.88 -10.52 11.68
C ASN A 588 -30.68 -10.42 10.73
N PHE A 589 -30.94 -10.43 9.43
CA PHE A 589 -29.94 -10.33 8.36
C PHE A 589 -30.00 -8.98 7.62
N ASN A 590 -30.55 -7.94 8.24
CA ASN A 590 -30.47 -6.59 7.70
C ASN A 590 -29.02 -6.14 7.58
N ASP A 591 -28.71 -5.47 6.49
CA ASP A 591 -27.37 -5.02 6.17
C ASP A 591 -27.10 -3.61 6.70
N ASP A 592 -27.35 -3.44 7.99
CA ASP A 592 -27.19 -2.20 8.77
C ASP A 592 -26.10 -2.34 9.84
N LEU A 593 -25.21 -3.34 9.68
CA LEU A 593 -24.08 -3.57 10.56
C LEU A 593 -23.06 -2.42 10.43
N ASN A 594 -22.55 -1.95 11.57
CA ASN A 594 -21.37 -1.10 11.57
C ASN A 594 -20.11 -1.96 11.39
N HIS A 595 -19.83 -2.43 10.16
CA HIS A 595 -18.69 -3.30 9.88
C HIS A 595 -17.37 -2.66 10.30
N LEU A 596 -17.22 -1.34 10.13
CA LEU A 596 -16.02 -0.62 10.52
C LEU A 596 -15.73 -0.81 12.02
N GLN A 597 -16.73 -0.58 12.88
CA GLN A 597 -16.53 -0.76 14.32
C GLN A 597 -16.52 -2.23 14.77
N LEU A 598 -17.30 -3.11 14.13
CA LEU A 598 -17.29 -4.56 14.41
C LEU A 598 -15.88 -5.14 14.23
N PHE A 599 -15.23 -4.82 13.11
CA PHE A 599 -13.88 -5.29 12.85
C PHE A 599 -12.82 -4.47 13.57
N ALA A 600 -13.08 -3.19 13.90
CA ALA A 600 -12.20 -2.44 14.79
C ALA A 600 -12.15 -3.07 16.20
N GLN A 601 -13.30 -3.52 16.73
CA GLN A 601 -13.37 -4.27 17.98
C GLN A 601 -12.58 -5.58 17.89
N ALA A 602 -12.84 -6.40 16.87
CA ALA A 602 -12.15 -7.69 16.71
C ALA A 602 -10.62 -7.51 16.55
N LEU A 603 -10.19 -6.49 15.79
CA LEU A 603 -8.78 -6.15 15.62
C LEU A 603 -8.15 -5.61 16.92
N HIS A 604 -8.87 -4.79 17.68
CA HIS A 604 -8.42 -4.31 18.99
C HIS A 604 -8.22 -5.45 19.99
N LEU A 605 -9.19 -6.37 20.07
CA LEU A 605 -9.10 -7.56 20.91
C LEU A 605 -7.88 -8.42 20.52
N PHE A 606 -7.70 -8.68 19.22
CA PHE A 606 -6.53 -9.41 18.71
C PHE A 606 -5.21 -8.73 19.10
N ASN A 607 -5.07 -7.42 18.84
CA ASN A 607 -3.84 -6.67 19.12
C ASN A 607 -3.51 -6.60 20.62
N ASN A 608 -4.52 -6.68 21.49
CA ASN A 608 -4.34 -6.74 22.94
C ASN A 608 -4.09 -8.16 23.48
N GLY A 609 -3.99 -9.17 22.60
CA GLY A 609 -3.70 -10.54 22.98
C GLY A 609 -4.91 -11.33 23.48
N GLU A 610 -6.14 -10.94 23.13
CA GLU A 610 -7.34 -11.71 23.44
C GLU A 610 -7.22 -13.13 22.85
N ARG A 611 -7.49 -14.14 23.68
CA ARG A 611 -7.43 -15.54 23.28
C ARG A 611 -8.60 -15.91 22.37
N TYR A 612 -8.31 -16.56 21.24
CA TYR A 612 -9.31 -16.91 20.22
C TYR A 612 -9.37 -18.42 19.89
N TRP A 613 -8.78 -19.28 20.71
CA TRP A 613 -8.93 -20.74 20.68
C TRP A 613 -9.54 -21.22 21.98
N LEU A 614 -10.18 -22.39 21.99
CA LEU A 614 -10.70 -23.00 23.22
C LEU A 614 -9.62 -23.79 23.96
N GLU A 615 -9.69 -23.80 25.29
CA GLU A 615 -8.92 -24.70 26.16
C GLU A 615 -9.63 -26.04 26.34
N ASP A 616 -8.91 -27.05 26.83
CA ASP A 616 -9.42 -28.43 26.96
C ASP A 616 -10.73 -28.52 27.77
N ASP A 617 -10.87 -27.75 28.85
CA ASP A 617 -12.11 -27.75 29.65
C ASP A 617 -13.27 -27.06 28.92
N GLU A 618 -12.99 -26.02 28.13
CA GLU A 618 -14.00 -25.35 27.31
C GLU A 618 -14.40 -26.22 26.10
N ILE A 619 -13.47 -27.02 25.57
CA ILE A 619 -13.75 -28.03 24.56
C ILE A 619 -14.70 -29.09 25.11
N LYS A 620 -14.53 -29.54 26.37
CA LYS A 620 -15.47 -30.48 27.01
C LYS A 620 -16.88 -29.88 27.12
N VAL A 621 -16.98 -28.59 27.49
CA VAL A 621 -18.27 -27.89 27.54
C VAL A 621 -18.89 -27.83 26.15
N LEU A 622 -18.12 -27.46 25.13
CA LEU A 622 -18.57 -27.42 23.75
C LEU A 622 -19.08 -28.79 23.27
N ILE A 623 -18.33 -29.87 23.55
CA ILE A 623 -18.72 -31.23 23.18
C ILE A 623 -20.06 -31.59 23.83
N LYS A 624 -20.24 -31.27 25.11
CA LYS A 624 -21.49 -31.50 25.84
C LYS A 624 -22.67 -30.73 25.22
N GLU A 625 -22.46 -29.47 24.86
CA GLU A 625 -23.49 -28.67 24.17
C GLU A 625 -23.83 -29.21 22.77
N ASN A 626 -22.87 -29.84 22.11
CA ASN A 626 -23.05 -30.45 20.82
C ASN A 626 -23.79 -31.81 20.87
N GLU A 627 -23.95 -32.45 22.03
CA GLU A 627 -24.57 -33.78 22.19
C GLU A 627 -25.95 -33.86 21.52
N SER A 628 -26.79 -32.83 21.70
CA SER A 628 -28.13 -32.79 21.10
C SER A 628 -28.14 -32.72 19.57
N TYR A 629 -27.00 -32.35 18.97
CA TYR A 629 -26.80 -32.17 17.53
C TYR A 629 -26.07 -33.35 16.87
N GLN A 630 -25.74 -34.41 17.64
CA GLN A 630 -25.10 -35.61 17.12
C GLN A 630 -26.12 -36.66 16.67
N ARG A 631 -25.91 -37.21 15.46
CA ARG A 631 -26.51 -38.49 15.05
C ARG A 631 -25.64 -39.60 15.63
N MET A 632 -26.20 -40.42 16.52
CA MET A 632 -25.63 -41.75 16.73
C MET A 632 -26.03 -42.56 15.50
N ASN A 633 -25.08 -42.82 14.62
CA ASN A 633 -25.31 -43.62 13.41
C ASN A 633 -25.00 -45.10 13.61
N ASP A 634 -24.51 -45.49 14.79
CA ASP A 634 -24.19 -46.90 15.01
C ASP A 634 -25.42 -47.67 15.52
N LEU A 635 -26.21 -48.15 14.56
CA LEU A 635 -27.30 -49.09 14.80
C LEU A 635 -26.83 -50.28 15.64
N VAL A 636 -25.60 -50.74 15.43
CA VAL A 636 -25.01 -51.85 16.17
C VAL A 636 -24.86 -51.45 17.64
N GLU A 637 -24.27 -50.29 17.96
CA GLU A 637 -24.15 -49.81 19.34
C GLU A 637 -25.52 -49.67 20.05
N MET A 638 -26.50 -49.05 19.39
CA MET A 638 -27.87 -48.91 19.91
C MET A 638 -28.53 -50.28 20.20
N ILE A 639 -28.36 -51.22 19.28
CA ILE A 639 -28.83 -52.60 19.45
C ILE A 639 -28.13 -53.26 20.63
N GLY A 640 -26.81 -53.09 20.75
CA GLY A 640 -25.99 -53.69 21.80
C GLY A 640 -26.31 -53.15 23.19
N GLU A 641 -26.67 -51.88 23.31
CA GLU A 641 -27.11 -51.26 24.57
C GLU A 641 -28.56 -51.60 24.95
N THR A 642 -29.42 -51.81 23.95
CA THR A 642 -30.85 -52.09 24.19
C THR A 642 -31.14 -53.57 24.36
N PHE A 643 -30.43 -54.43 23.63
CA PHE A 643 -30.72 -55.86 23.58
C PHE A 643 -29.48 -56.68 23.91
N ARG A 644 -29.71 -57.86 24.49
CA ARG A 644 -28.69 -58.89 24.71
C ARG A 644 -29.16 -60.25 24.24
N LYS A 645 -28.20 -61.16 24.05
CA LYS A 645 -28.46 -62.56 23.75
C LYS A 645 -29.18 -63.22 24.94
N PRO A 646 -30.28 -63.96 24.68
CA PRO A 646 -30.95 -64.74 25.72
C PRO A 646 -30.08 -65.88 26.28
N LYS A 647 -30.20 -66.17 27.58
CA LYS A 647 -29.68 -67.41 28.19
C LYS A 647 -30.66 -68.57 27.97
N GLU A 648 -30.24 -69.81 28.23
CA GLU A 648 -31.13 -70.99 28.10
C GLU A 648 -32.39 -70.83 28.97
N GLY A 649 -33.56 -70.98 28.36
CA GLY A 649 -34.87 -70.79 29.00
C GLY A 649 -35.42 -69.36 28.96
N GLU A 650 -34.63 -68.36 28.56
CA GLU A 650 -35.06 -66.95 28.48
C GLU A 650 -35.30 -66.47 27.03
N GLY A 651 -35.89 -65.28 26.88
CA GLY A 651 -35.95 -64.52 25.61
C GLY A 651 -37.28 -64.57 24.87
N LYS A 652 -37.60 -63.44 24.22
CA LYS A 652 -38.80 -63.24 23.41
C LYS A 652 -38.39 -63.08 21.94
N TRP A 653 -39.26 -63.48 21.01
CA TRP A 653 -39.09 -63.16 19.59
C TRP A 653 -39.61 -61.75 19.33
N TRP A 654 -38.76 -60.90 18.74
CA TRP A 654 -39.06 -59.53 18.38
C TRP A 654 -39.07 -59.39 16.86
N ALA A 655 -40.13 -58.80 16.31
CA ALA A 655 -40.17 -58.45 14.89
C ALA A 655 -39.30 -57.22 14.62
N LEU A 656 -38.80 -57.07 13.40
CA LEU A 656 -38.02 -55.89 13.00
C LEU A 656 -38.76 -54.57 13.21
N SER A 657 -40.10 -54.56 13.07
CA SER A 657 -40.95 -53.41 13.39
C SER A 657 -40.89 -53.04 14.87
N ASP A 658 -40.97 -54.02 15.76
CA ASP A 658 -40.99 -53.81 17.21
C ASP A 658 -39.62 -53.36 17.72
N ILE A 659 -38.54 -53.91 17.14
CA ILE A 659 -37.16 -53.49 17.41
C ILE A 659 -36.97 -52.04 16.96
N SER A 660 -37.40 -51.70 15.74
CA SER A 660 -37.32 -50.34 15.21
C SER A 660 -38.09 -49.34 16.07
N GLN A 661 -39.33 -49.67 16.46
CA GLN A 661 -40.12 -48.86 17.38
C GLN A 661 -39.44 -48.71 18.74
N ARG A 662 -38.84 -49.78 19.28
CA ARG A 662 -38.19 -49.70 20.58
C ARG A 662 -36.95 -48.82 20.55
N LEU A 663 -36.17 -48.89 19.46
CA LEU A 663 -35.03 -48.01 19.25
C LEU A 663 -35.47 -46.55 19.06
N SER A 664 -36.59 -46.29 18.38
CA SER A 664 -37.12 -44.92 18.21
C SER A 664 -37.66 -44.32 19.52
N GLU A 665 -38.23 -45.15 20.41
CA GLU A 665 -38.66 -44.76 21.75
C GLU A 665 -37.47 -44.46 22.68
N ARG A 666 -36.41 -45.29 22.62
CA ARG A 666 -35.26 -45.21 23.52
C ARG A 666 -34.22 -44.20 23.09
N TYR A 667 -34.05 -44.01 21.78
CA TYR A 667 -33.05 -43.11 21.21
C TYR A 667 -33.70 -42.03 20.37
N ALA A 668 -33.68 -40.80 20.87
CA ALA A 668 -34.19 -39.62 20.17
C ALA A 668 -33.46 -39.32 18.84
N ASN A 669 -32.35 -40.02 18.54
CA ASN A 669 -31.56 -39.90 17.31
C ASN A 669 -31.58 -41.14 16.42
N TYR A 670 -32.40 -42.16 16.73
CA TYR A 670 -32.70 -43.25 15.80
C TYR A 670 -33.49 -42.70 14.61
N ASP A 671 -33.05 -43.04 13.39
CA ASP A 671 -33.73 -42.66 12.15
C ASP A 671 -34.97 -43.55 11.94
N PRO A 672 -36.21 -43.01 12.05
CA PRO A 672 -37.44 -43.80 11.89
C PRO A 672 -37.59 -44.40 10.49
N ASP A 673 -36.91 -43.83 9.48
CA ASP A 673 -36.93 -44.32 8.10
C ASP A 673 -35.86 -45.39 7.83
N THR A 674 -35.17 -45.88 8.88
CA THR A 674 -34.20 -46.97 8.78
C THR A 674 -34.86 -48.22 8.17
N THR A 675 -34.38 -48.62 6.99
CA THR A 675 -34.92 -49.81 6.32
C THR A 675 -34.68 -51.08 7.13
N PHE A 676 -35.65 -52.00 7.11
CA PHE A 676 -35.53 -53.31 7.76
C PHE A 676 -34.34 -54.15 7.25
N VAL A 677 -33.85 -53.88 6.04
CA VAL A 677 -32.61 -54.48 5.51
C VAL A 677 -31.39 -53.98 6.29
N LYS A 678 -31.27 -52.66 6.52
CA LYS A 678 -30.17 -52.09 7.32
C LYS A 678 -30.24 -52.55 8.78
N LEU A 679 -31.44 -52.56 9.37
CA LEU A 679 -31.64 -53.02 10.74
C LEU A 679 -31.30 -54.51 10.91
N GLY A 680 -31.74 -55.35 9.96
CA GLY A 680 -31.40 -56.78 9.95
C GLY A 680 -29.91 -57.05 9.80
N ASN A 681 -29.21 -56.27 8.95
CA ASN A 681 -27.75 -56.38 8.81
C ASN A 681 -27.02 -56.05 10.12
N ALA A 682 -27.44 -55.00 10.83
CA ALA A 682 -26.86 -54.62 12.12
C ALA A 682 -27.15 -55.65 13.23
N LEU A 683 -28.35 -56.25 13.25
CA LEU A 683 -28.71 -57.33 14.17
C LEU A 683 -27.93 -58.63 13.92
N ASN A 684 -27.44 -58.83 12.70
CA ASN A 684 -26.61 -59.98 12.31
C ASN A 684 -25.11 -59.72 12.50
N ASP A 685 -24.72 -58.60 13.14
CA ASP A 685 -23.32 -58.36 13.46
C ASP A 685 -22.77 -59.51 14.34
N ASN A 686 -21.57 -59.97 14.00
CA ASN A 686 -20.92 -61.13 14.64
C ASN A 686 -20.75 -60.95 16.15
N GLN A 687 -20.70 -59.71 16.64
CA GLN A 687 -20.54 -59.45 18.07
C GLN A 687 -21.78 -59.80 18.92
N PHE A 688 -22.97 -59.93 18.31
CA PHE A 688 -24.21 -60.20 19.04
C PHE A 688 -24.61 -61.67 19.09
N ASP A 689 -24.34 -62.41 18.02
CA ASP A 689 -24.71 -63.83 17.88
C ASP A 689 -26.19 -64.11 18.23
N PHE A 690 -27.09 -63.26 17.71
CA PHE A 690 -28.53 -63.40 17.89
C PHE A 690 -29.10 -64.48 16.97
N LYS A 691 -30.09 -65.24 17.47
CA LYS A 691 -30.82 -66.21 16.65
C LYS A 691 -31.95 -65.51 15.90
N SER A 692 -32.02 -65.68 14.59
CA SER A 692 -33.11 -65.18 13.75
C SER A 692 -33.97 -66.32 13.20
N ARG A 693 -35.23 -66.02 12.88
CA ARG A 693 -36.14 -66.89 12.13
C ARG A 693 -36.91 -66.09 11.11
N ARG A 694 -37.19 -66.70 9.95
CA ARG A 694 -37.94 -66.07 8.87
C ARG A 694 -39.38 -66.56 8.86
N LEU A 695 -40.33 -65.64 8.90
CA LEU A 695 -41.77 -65.89 8.74
C LEU A 695 -42.22 -65.37 7.37
N SER A 696 -43.43 -65.75 6.95
CA SER A 696 -43.98 -65.46 5.60
C SER A 696 -43.96 -63.98 5.21
N HIS A 697 -43.99 -63.06 6.19
CA HIS A 697 -44.06 -61.60 5.96
C HIS A 697 -43.07 -60.77 6.79
N THR A 698 -42.21 -61.38 7.62
CA THR A 698 -41.24 -60.64 8.46
C THR A 698 -40.11 -61.55 8.96
N THR A 699 -39.02 -60.95 9.42
CA THR A 699 -37.92 -61.65 10.12
C THR A 699 -37.99 -61.28 11.60
N GLU A 700 -37.83 -62.28 12.47
CA GLU A 700 -37.82 -62.08 13.91
C GLU A 700 -36.47 -62.49 14.50
N TYR A 701 -36.09 -61.81 15.57
CA TYR A 701 -34.86 -62.05 16.33
C TYR A 701 -35.19 -62.44 17.76
N ARG A 702 -34.48 -63.43 18.32
CA ARG A 702 -34.67 -63.86 19.70
C ARG A 702 -33.79 -63.01 20.62
N LEU A 703 -34.41 -62.09 21.35
CA LEU A 703 -33.74 -61.03 22.11
C LEU A 703 -34.28 -60.93 23.54
N ILE A 704 -33.47 -60.33 24.42
CA ILE A 704 -33.91 -59.81 25.72
C ILE A 704 -33.55 -58.33 25.75
N GLU A 705 -34.51 -57.50 26.11
CA GLU A 705 -34.25 -56.09 26.38
C GLU A 705 -33.47 -55.93 27.69
N LYS A 706 -32.42 -55.12 27.67
CA LYS A 706 -31.56 -54.79 28.81
C LYS A 706 -32.17 -53.71 29.69
#